data_AF-A0A842CNN3-F1
#
_entry.id   AF-A0A842CNN3-F1
#
_cell.length_a   1.000
_cell.length_b   1.000
_cell.length_c   1.000
_cell.angle_alpha   90.00
_cell.angle_beta   90.00
_cell.angle_gamma   90.00
#
_symmetry.space_group_name_H-M   'P 1'
#
loop_
_entity.id
_entity.type
_entity.pdbx_description
1 polymer ?
#
loop_
_entity_poly.entity_id
_entity_poly.type
_entity_poly.pdbx_seq_one_letter_code
_entity_poly.pdbx_strand_id
1 'polypeptide(L)'
;MKKTKMIAALLSVTLLTSLAPPLYAQAMTAEDKEAQAKTGQPFASYWFPDELVKWSPQNDPDAPFNKGTIPLKKRVVSAKSNAAQKSQGELMSLDIINEHTAGTPSQGFKSVKVYNPTQWQYVDVLVAWAGSSGEGIIIPPSADTIDMAHKNGVPVLGTVFFPPNVYGGKPEWVKQFITKDANGRYPVADKLLEVANYYGFDGWFINQETTGFTAADATAMQDVLKYMQTKKKTDQQIIWYDSMTTTGEIDWQGALNEKNSPFLTQNKKAVSNGMFIDFRWNPNRLVTSNQNATALGVSPYKLYAGVDVQSNGYNSNVNWNAIFPPASSAPIVSLGLYIPGWVYYSSNHNQTEFANKENKFWNGNKVDPRYPENVAGAKDWQGIAAYYPEKSGISALPLKTNFNTGKGTFFNKNGVRLQTGEWNQRGMQDVMPTYRFILDNTGGNKLAASITSDDAYTGASSLLLSGNATKNGTTTTKLFATDIKVKRDTTFSMKVKGSNATHKLVLQFAGDKVPRKVLLKASGTGWANWTTTLSPYYGKTIKEISLETTTTAAQTNAKINIGEIALQGFSDAGPVGVVQNVKVTEKVTPERKTNARITWNTAIGHVRYYEIYQKNSKGAQELIGTTPSTAFFATDVYTVNGKVQITVKAVGY
;
A
#
# COMPACT_ATOMS: atom_id res chain seq x y z
N MET A 1 41.43 24.06 3.54
CA MET A 1 40.84 23.62 2.24
C MET A 1 41.05 22.12 2.08
N LYS A 2 40.04 21.31 2.35
CA LYS A 2 40.00 19.87 2.00
C LYS A 2 38.71 19.63 1.23
N LYS A 3 38.84 19.24 -0.05
CA LYS A 3 37.74 18.87 -0.95
C LYS A 3 37.32 17.44 -0.63
N THR A 4 36.04 17.25 -0.30
CA THR A 4 35.41 15.94 -0.10
C THR A 4 34.96 15.40 -1.46
N LYS A 5 35.37 14.17 -1.81
CA LYS A 5 34.94 13.47 -3.01
C LYS A 5 33.55 12.87 -2.78
N MET A 6 32.57 13.25 -3.61
CA MET A 6 31.32 12.52 -3.79
C MET A 6 31.60 11.33 -4.72
N ILE A 7 31.29 10.12 -4.26
CA ILE A 7 31.29 8.91 -5.09
C ILE A 7 29.87 8.79 -5.64
N ALA A 8 29.72 9.06 -6.93
CA ALA A 8 28.53 8.71 -7.70
C ALA A 8 28.69 7.24 -8.14
N ALA A 9 27.70 6.40 -7.85
CA ALA A 9 27.63 5.05 -8.37
C ALA A 9 27.22 5.12 -9.86
N LEU A 10 28.18 4.83 -10.75
CA LEU A 10 27.93 4.63 -12.18
C LEU A 10 27.25 3.27 -12.39
N LEU A 11 26.05 3.25 -12.98
CA LEU A 11 25.61 2.13 -13.79
C LEU A 11 26.24 2.28 -15.18
N SER A 12 27.08 1.32 -15.55
CA SER A 12 27.70 1.21 -16.86
C SER A 12 26.68 0.82 -17.94
N VAL A 13 26.45 1.70 -18.91
CA VAL A 13 25.70 1.42 -20.14
C VAL A 13 26.69 1.34 -21.29
N THR A 14 26.79 0.17 -21.92
CA THR A 14 27.58 -0.04 -23.14
C THR A 14 26.78 0.48 -24.34
N LEU A 15 27.24 1.57 -24.96
CA LEU A 15 26.63 2.14 -26.17
C LEU A 15 27.17 1.39 -27.41
N LEU A 16 26.28 0.69 -28.13
CA LEU A 16 26.51 0.26 -29.51
C LEU A 16 25.65 1.14 -30.42
N THR A 17 26.30 2.02 -31.18
CA THR A 17 25.64 2.90 -32.14
C THR A 17 25.35 2.13 -33.43
N SER A 18 24.07 1.83 -33.68
CA SER A 18 23.59 1.48 -35.02
C SER A 18 22.57 2.53 -35.47
N LEU A 19 22.80 3.09 -36.66
CA LEU A 19 21.90 4.02 -37.34
C LEU A 19 20.67 3.24 -37.83
N ALA A 20 19.63 3.21 -37.02
CA ALA A 20 18.29 2.75 -37.40
C ALA A 20 17.33 3.95 -37.47
N PRO A 21 16.31 3.93 -38.37
CA PRO A 21 15.26 4.96 -38.41
C PRO A 21 14.56 5.08 -37.04
N PRO A 22 13.90 6.21 -36.72
CA PRO A 22 13.37 6.46 -35.39
C PRO A 22 12.33 5.37 -35.05
N LEU A 23 12.76 4.39 -34.26
CA LEU A 23 11.89 3.41 -33.64
C LEU A 23 10.93 4.19 -32.74
N TYR A 24 9.65 4.17 -33.09
CA TYR A 24 8.59 4.51 -32.15
C TYR A 24 8.83 3.68 -30.89
N ALA A 25 9.06 4.36 -29.75
CA ALA A 25 9.28 3.67 -28.49
C ALA A 25 8.00 2.91 -28.15
N GLN A 26 8.10 1.59 -28.04
CA GLN A 26 7.03 0.76 -27.52
C GLN A 26 7.28 0.59 -26.03
N ALA A 27 6.24 0.76 -25.20
CA ALA A 27 6.40 0.61 -23.77
C ALA A 27 6.77 -0.84 -23.47
N MET A 28 5.91 -1.80 -23.86
CA MET A 28 6.17 -3.21 -23.59
C MET A 28 7.51 -3.65 -24.20
N THR A 29 8.45 -4.01 -23.33
CA THR A 29 9.83 -4.34 -23.72
C THR A 29 9.86 -5.61 -24.57
N ALA A 30 10.88 -5.78 -25.41
CA ALA A 30 11.02 -7.01 -26.21
C ALA A 30 11.09 -8.27 -25.33
N GLU A 31 11.75 -8.17 -24.18
CA GLU A 31 11.85 -9.23 -23.18
C GLU A 31 10.49 -9.60 -22.59
N ASP A 32 9.65 -8.61 -22.25
CA ASP A 32 8.28 -8.86 -21.77
C ASP A 32 7.41 -9.52 -22.84
N LYS A 33 7.52 -9.08 -24.11
CA LYS A 33 6.78 -9.73 -25.21
C LYS A 33 7.21 -11.17 -25.38
N GLU A 34 8.51 -11.43 -25.32
CA GLU A 34 9.08 -12.76 -25.44
C GLU A 34 8.66 -13.63 -24.27
N ALA A 35 8.73 -13.11 -23.03
CA ALA A 35 8.28 -13.81 -21.84
C ALA A 35 6.79 -14.11 -21.89
N GLN A 36 5.95 -13.14 -22.28
CA GLN A 36 4.51 -13.33 -22.44
C GLN A 36 4.20 -14.37 -23.51
N ALA A 37 4.85 -14.31 -24.68
CA ALA A 37 4.67 -15.30 -25.75
C ALA A 37 5.13 -16.72 -25.34
N LYS A 38 6.24 -16.83 -24.59
CA LYS A 38 6.81 -18.10 -24.15
C LYS A 38 6.09 -18.71 -22.95
N THR A 39 5.51 -17.89 -22.08
CA THR A 39 5.02 -18.35 -20.76
C THR A 39 3.55 -18.04 -20.50
N GLY A 40 2.97 -17.06 -21.20
CA GLY A 40 1.65 -16.53 -20.91
C GLY A 40 1.58 -15.63 -19.67
N GLN A 41 2.71 -15.21 -19.08
CA GLN A 41 2.73 -14.36 -17.88
C GLN A 41 2.03 -13.01 -18.14
N PRO A 42 1.02 -12.61 -17.32
CA PRO A 42 0.48 -11.26 -17.37
C PRO A 42 1.37 -10.30 -16.57
N PHE A 43 1.57 -9.10 -17.11
CA PHE A 43 2.35 -8.03 -16.49
C PHE A 43 1.46 -6.84 -16.12
N ALA A 44 1.87 -6.11 -15.09
CA ALA A 44 1.30 -4.81 -14.77
C ALA A 44 1.41 -3.89 -16.01
N SER A 45 0.36 -3.15 -16.31
CA SER A 45 0.34 -2.30 -17.50
C SER A 45 1.23 -1.07 -17.35
N TYR A 46 1.75 -0.59 -18.47
CA TYR A 46 2.50 0.67 -18.59
C TYR A 46 2.52 1.08 -20.07
N TRP A 47 2.56 2.40 -20.36
CA TRP A 47 2.38 2.91 -21.72
C TRP A 47 3.16 4.19 -22.03
N PHE A 48 3.40 4.42 -23.32
CA PHE A 48 3.53 5.77 -23.88
C PHE A 48 2.15 6.34 -24.29
N PRO A 49 2.01 7.67 -24.49
CA PRO A 49 0.70 8.28 -24.76
C PRO A 49 -0.02 7.71 -25.99
N ASP A 50 0.72 7.41 -27.07
CA ASP A 50 0.16 6.88 -28.33
C ASP A 50 -0.28 5.40 -28.25
N GLU A 51 0.24 4.66 -27.28
CA GLU A 51 -0.21 3.31 -26.94
C GLU A 51 -1.44 3.37 -26.03
N LEU A 52 -1.43 4.24 -25.02
CA LEU A 52 -2.57 4.40 -24.11
C LEU A 52 -3.84 4.78 -24.87
N VAL A 53 -3.77 5.66 -25.86
CA VAL A 53 -4.96 6.05 -26.65
C VAL A 53 -5.60 4.89 -27.42
N LYS A 54 -4.84 3.81 -27.67
CA LYS A 54 -5.32 2.58 -28.32
C LYS A 54 -5.77 1.52 -27.31
N TRP A 55 -5.44 1.68 -26.03
CA TRP A 55 -5.77 0.71 -25.00
C TRP A 55 -7.29 0.58 -24.80
N SER A 56 -7.75 -0.66 -24.64
CA SER A 56 -9.08 -0.98 -24.14
C SER A 56 -9.03 -2.32 -23.41
N PRO A 57 -9.83 -2.52 -22.36
CA PRO A 57 -9.82 -3.78 -21.61
C PRO A 57 -10.26 -4.99 -22.45
N GLN A 58 -10.97 -4.78 -23.55
CA GLN A 58 -11.40 -5.85 -24.46
C GLN A 58 -10.25 -6.40 -25.32
N ASN A 59 -9.25 -5.57 -25.60
CA ASN A 59 -8.13 -5.93 -26.49
C ASN A 59 -6.82 -6.17 -25.73
N ASP A 60 -6.83 -6.05 -24.40
CA ASP A 60 -5.69 -6.29 -23.53
C ASP A 60 -5.92 -7.58 -22.71
N PRO A 61 -5.21 -8.68 -23.03
CA PRO A 61 -5.37 -9.95 -22.33
C PRO A 61 -4.86 -9.92 -20.88
N ASP A 62 -4.03 -8.93 -20.50
CA ASP A 62 -3.53 -8.75 -19.13
C ASP A 62 -4.51 -7.94 -18.28
N ALA A 63 -5.41 -7.17 -18.89
CA ALA A 63 -6.34 -6.27 -18.20
C ALA A 63 -7.18 -6.96 -17.10
N PRO A 64 -7.69 -8.20 -17.24
CA PRO A 64 -8.37 -8.90 -16.15
C PRO A 64 -7.50 -9.18 -14.92
N PHE A 65 -6.17 -9.30 -15.11
CA PHE A 65 -5.20 -9.57 -14.04
C PHE A 65 -4.73 -8.30 -13.34
N ASN A 66 -4.79 -7.16 -14.03
CA ASN A 66 -4.38 -5.84 -13.54
C ASN A 66 -5.49 -5.08 -12.78
N LYS A 67 -6.66 -5.70 -12.59
CA LYS A 67 -7.77 -5.11 -11.86
C LYS A 67 -7.66 -5.34 -10.35
N GLY A 68 -7.63 -4.24 -9.58
CA GLY A 68 -7.89 -4.24 -8.14
C GLY A 68 -9.33 -4.64 -7.83
N THR A 69 -9.51 -5.41 -6.77
CA THR A 69 -10.78 -6.06 -6.40
C THR A 69 -11.30 -5.68 -5.02
N ILE A 70 -10.44 -5.11 -4.17
CA ILE A 70 -10.81 -4.63 -2.85
C ILE A 70 -11.18 -3.14 -2.96
N PRO A 71 -12.40 -2.74 -2.58
CA PRO A 71 -12.79 -1.33 -2.59
C PRO A 71 -12.07 -0.56 -1.49
N LEU A 72 -11.78 0.72 -1.75
CA LEU A 72 -11.16 1.63 -0.79
C LEU A 72 -11.97 1.69 0.51
N LYS A 73 -11.33 1.30 1.63
CA LYS A 73 -11.97 1.36 2.95
C LYS A 73 -12.00 2.78 3.50
N LYS A 74 -13.09 3.12 4.20
CA LYS A 74 -13.15 4.37 4.97
C LYS A 74 -12.14 4.30 6.13
N ARG A 75 -11.33 5.35 6.26
CA ARG A 75 -10.34 5.51 7.33
C ARG A 75 -10.97 5.99 8.64
N VAL A 76 -10.41 5.49 9.73
CA VAL A 76 -10.63 5.93 11.11
C VAL A 76 -9.34 6.56 11.62
N VAL A 77 -9.43 7.72 12.25
CA VAL A 77 -8.29 8.38 12.90
C VAL A 77 -8.29 8.01 14.39
N SER A 78 -7.15 7.57 14.91
CA SER A 78 -6.98 7.26 16.33
C SER A 78 -7.02 8.52 17.21
N ALA A 79 -7.20 8.32 18.52
CA ALA A 79 -6.76 9.32 19.48
C ALA A 79 -5.22 9.41 19.44
N LYS A 80 -4.69 10.61 19.70
CA LYS A 80 -3.23 10.83 19.71
C LYS A 80 -2.54 9.91 20.71
N SER A 81 -1.50 9.21 20.27
CA SER A 81 -0.64 8.39 21.12
C SER A 81 0.33 9.22 21.94
N ASN A 82 0.72 10.39 21.43
CA ASN A 82 1.61 11.34 22.13
C ASN A 82 1.16 12.79 21.90
N ALA A 83 1.67 13.71 22.73
CA ALA A 83 1.25 15.11 22.71
C ALA A 83 1.76 15.91 21.48
N ALA A 84 2.83 15.44 20.83
CA ALA A 84 3.44 16.13 19.69
C ALA A 84 2.65 15.94 18.39
N GLN A 85 1.94 14.81 18.26
CA GLN A 85 1.14 14.48 17.09
C GLN A 85 0.13 15.60 16.73
N LYS A 86 -0.05 15.83 15.43
CA LYS A 86 -0.98 16.79 14.85
C LYS A 86 -2.07 16.05 14.08
N SER A 87 -3.34 16.32 14.40
CA SER A 87 -4.49 15.60 13.80
C SER A 87 -4.91 16.14 12.44
N GLN A 88 -4.33 17.25 12.00
CA GLN A 88 -4.55 17.86 10.69
C GLN A 88 -3.34 17.58 9.78
N GLY A 89 -3.52 17.79 8.48
CA GLY A 89 -2.52 17.42 7.49
C GLY A 89 -2.64 15.96 7.06
N GLU A 90 -1.98 15.68 5.94
CA GLU A 90 -1.92 14.36 5.29
C GLU A 90 -0.46 13.97 5.09
N LEU A 91 -0.20 12.66 4.94
CA LEU A 91 1.06 12.14 4.46
C LEU A 91 0.86 11.48 3.09
N MET A 92 1.57 12.01 2.09
CA MET A 92 1.68 11.38 0.77
C MET A 92 3.00 10.64 0.67
N SER A 93 2.95 9.37 0.24
CA SER A 93 4.11 8.53 0.00
C SER A 93 4.25 8.29 -1.49
N LEU A 94 5.28 8.85 -2.13
CA LEU A 94 5.70 8.48 -3.48
C LEU A 94 6.69 7.34 -3.34
N ASP A 95 6.33 6.15 -3.81
CA ASP A 95 7.17 4.99 -3.52
C ASP A 95 7.29 4.00 -4.67
N ILE A 96 8.49 3.45 -4.81
CA ILE A 96 8.78 2.39 -5.77
C ILE A 96 8.28 1.09 -5.14
N ILE A 97 6.99 0.80 -5.35
CA ILE A 97 6.34 -0.41 -4.81
C ILE A 97 6.77 -1.65 -5.62
N ASN A 98 7.02 -1.47 -6.91
CA ASN A 98 7.55 -2.49 -7.80
C ASN A 98 8.94 -2.06 -8.24
N GLU A 99 9.93 -2.95 -8.11
CA GLU A 99 11.34 -2.65 -8.38
C GLU A 99 11.59 -2.20 -9.84
N HIS A 100 10.76 -2.65 -10.77
CA HIS A 100 10.84 -2.32 -12.18
C HIS A 100 9.49 -1.85 -12.71
N THR A 101 9.51 -1.01 -13.75
CA THR A 101 8.29 -0.63 -14.47
C THR A 101 7.86 -1.79 -15.36
N ALA A 102 8.76 -2.23 -16.23
CA ALA A 102 8.58 -3.41 -17.07
C ALA A 102 8.77 -4.71 -16.26
N GLY A 103 8.22 -5.81 -16.76
CA GLY A 103 8.42 -7.15 -16.20
C GLY A 103 7.75 -7.42 -14.86
N THR A 104 7.00 -6.47 -14.29
CA THR A 104 6.29 -6.65 -13.02
C THR A 104 5.08 -7.58 -13.19
N PRO A 105 5.03 -8.77 -12.56
CA PRO A 105 3.86 -9.64 -12.62
C PRO A 105 2.61 -8.97 -12.05
N SER A 106 1.46 -9.08 -12.71
CA SER A 106 0.21 -8.40 -12.32
C SER A 106 -0.25 -8.69 -10.88
N GLN A 107 0.03 -9.90 -10.38
CA GLN A 107 -0.60 -10.46 -9.18
C GLN A 107 0.40 -11.19 -8.26
N GLY A 108 1.65 -10.71 -8.19
CA GLY A 108 2.70 -11.34 -7.39
C GLY A 108 3.34 -12.56 -8.06
N PHE A 109 4.29 -13.19 -7.37
CA PHE A 109 5.14 -14.26 -7.91
C PHE A 109 5.73 -15.16 -6.81
N LYS A 110 6.45 -16.23 -7.19
CA LYS A 110 7.06 -17.21 -6.27
C LYS A 110 8.36 -16.71 -5.63
N SER A 111 8.31 -15.56 -4.96
CA SER A 111 9.42 -15.09 -4.11
C SER A 111 8.95 -14.24 -2.93
N VAL A 112 9.72 -14.22 -1.84
CA VAL A 112 9.51 -13.27 -0.71
C VAL A 112 10.27 -11.94 -0.89
N LYS A 113 11.15 -11.87 -1.90
CA LYS A 113 11.93 -10.68 -2.26
C LYS A 113 11.06 -9.68 -3.03
N VAL A 114 10.15 -9.05 -2.29
CA VAL A 114 9.30 -7.96 -2.77
C VAL A 114 9.14 -6.92 -1.67
N TYR A 115 9.12 -5.65 -2.06
CA TYR A 115 8.76 -4.58 -1.13
C TYR A 115 7.28 -4.71 -0.76
N ASN A 116 7.02 -4.80 0.54
CA ASN A 116 5.72 -5.13 1.09
C ASN A 116 5.50 -4.37 2.40
N PRO A 117 5.20 -3.07 2.34
CA PRO A 117 5.06 -2.24 3.52
C PRO A 117 3.88 -2.67 4.40
N THR A 118 4.02 -2.48 5.71
CA THR A 118 3.02 -2.90 6.71
C THR A 118 2.57 -1.78 7.65
N GLN A 119 3.17 -0.58 7.53
CA GLN A 119 2.93 0.58 8.40
C GLN A 119 1.97 1.61 7.75
N TRP A 120 0.86 1.13 7.19
CA TRP A 120 -0.14 1.94 6.48
C TRP A 120 -0.86 2.98 7.32
N GLN A 121 -0.81 2.85 8.65
CA GLN A 121 -1.52 3.73 9.58
C GLN A 121 -1.09 5.20 9.49
N TYR A 122 0.08 5.48 8.90
CA TYR A 122 0.58 6.84 8.73
C TYR A 122 0.43 7.37 7.30
N VAL A 123 0.19 6.52 6.31
CA VAL A 123 0.08 6.91 4.89
C VAL A 123 -1.35 7.32 4.58
N ASP A 124 -1.57 8.52 4.04
CA ASP A 124 -2.90 8.99 3.61
C ASP A 124 -3.11 8.88 2.11
N VAL A 125 -2.05 8.99 1.31
CA VAL A 125 -2.09 8.79 -0.14
C VAL A 125 -0.82 8.06 -0.56
N LEU A 126 -0.96 6.99 -1.33
CA LEU A 126 0.16 6.31 -1.98
C LEU A 126 0.22 6.76 -3.45
N VAL A 127 1.39 7.15 -3.93
CA VAL A 127 1.68 7.25 -5.36
C VAL A 127 2.57 6.05 -5.69
N ALA A 128 2.09 5.16 -6.54
CA ALA A 128 2.89 4.04 -7.06
C ALA A 128 3.90 4.60 -8.06
N TRP A 129 5.06 5.00 -7.54
CA TRP A 129 6.12 5.65 -8.30
C TRP A 129 6.81 4.64 -9.22
N ALA A 130 6.84 4.97 -10.50
CA ALA A 130 7.45 4.17 -11.55
C ALA A 130 7.60 5.04 -12.80
N GLY A 131 8.08 4.45 -13.88
CA GLY A 131 8.18 5.09 -15.19
C GLY A 131 9.60 5.46 -15.57
N SER A 132 9.92 5.24 -16.84
CA SER A 132 11.19 5.61 -17.43
C SER A 132 11.02 5.87 -18.92
N SER A 133 11.98 6.57 -19.52
CA SER A 133 11.98 6.82 -20.97
C SER A 133 12.14 5.55 -21.81
N GLY A 134 12.65 4.46 -21.22
CA GLY A 134 12.88 3.18 -21.88
C GLY A 134 11.75 2.16 -21.70
N GLU A 135 10.96 2.28 -20.63
CA GLU A 135 9.91 1.30 -20.31
C GLU A 135 8.51 1.88 -20.54
N GLY A 136 8.29 3.19 -20.38
CA GLY A 136 6.97 3.81 -20.48
C GLY A 136 6.79 4.88 -19.40
N ILE A 137 5.93 5.85 -19.67
CA ILE A 137 5.77 7.06 -18.84
C ILE A 137 4.41 7.20 -18.17
N ILE A 138 3.46 6.31 -18.48
CA ILE A 138 2.13 6.26 -17.86
C ILE A 138 1.99 4.89 -17.19
N ILE A 139 1.93 4.88 -15.86
CA ILE A 139 2.05 3.68 -15.05
C ILE A 139 0.92 3.62 -14.03
N PRO A 140 -0.12 2.80 -14.25
CA PRO A 140 -1.09 2.48 -13.22
C PRO A 140 -0.45 1.65 -12.09
N PRO A 141 -0.98 1.70 -10.86
CA PRO A 141 -0.56 0.77 -9.81
C PRO A 141 -0.91 -0.68 -10.18
N SER A 142 -0.06 -1.63 -9.76
CA SER A 142 -0.35 -3.06 -9.93
C SER A 142 -1.54 -3.50 -9.07
N ALA A 143 -2.30 -4.51 -9.51
CA ALA A 143 -3.54 -4.95 -8.84
C ALA A 143 -3.33 -5.31 -7.36
N ASP A 144 -2.23 -5.98 -7.06
CA ASP A 144 -1.86 -6.37 -5.70
C ASP A 144 -1.53 -5.17 -4.80
N THR A 145 -1.00 -4.07 -5.37
CA THR A 145 -0.77 -2.79 -4.69
C THR A 145 -2.09 -2.08 -4.39
N ILE A 146 -3.01 -2.04 -5.37
CA ILE A 146 -4.35 -1.47 -5.19
C ILE A 146 -5.05 -2.17 -4.03
N ASP A 147 -5.10 -3.50 -4.07
CA ASP A 147 -5.78 -4.31 -3.06
C ASP A 147 -5.18 -4.14 -1.65
N MET A 148 -3.85 -4.10 -1.57
CA MET A 148 -3.11 -3.89 -0.33
C MET A 148 -3.40 -2.50 0.27
N ALA A 149 -3.34 -1.44 -0.53
CA ALA A 149 -3.58 -0.07 -0.07
C ALA A 149 -5.05 0.15 0.32
N HIS A 150 -6.00 -0.29 -0.52
CA HIS A 150 -7.43 -0.13 -0.30
C HIS A 150 -7.93 -0.82 0.95
N LYS A 151 -7.40 -2.00 1.29
CA LYS A 151 -7.73 -2.71 2.52
C LYS A 151 -7.37 -1.92 3.78
N ASN A 152 -6.33 -1.09 3.70
CA ASN A 152 -5.90 -0.18 4.76
C ASN A 152 -6.56 1.21 4.66
N GLY A 153 -7.44 1.42 3.68
CA GLY A 153 -8.13 2.68 3.44
C GLY A 153 -7.23 3.77 2.86
N VAL A 154 -6.15 3.39 2.18
CA VAL A 154 -5.22 4.32 1.55
C VAL A 154 -5.52 4.38 0.05
N PRO A 155 -5.94 5.53 -0.49
CA PRO A 155 -6.05 5.70 -1.94
C PRO A 155 -4.67 5.59 -2.59
N VAL A 156 -4.62 4.96 -3.77
CA VAL A 156 -3.41 4.80 -4.57
C VAL A 156 -3.55 5.49 -5.94
N LEU A 157 -2.53 6.27 -6.28
CA LEU A 157 -2.43 6.98 -7.55
C LEU A 157 -1.43 6.28 -8.46
N GLY A 158 -1.75 6.21 -9.76
CA GLY A 158 -0.76 5.93 -10.79
C GLY A 158 0.15 7.13 -11.05
N THR A 159 1.19 6.93 -11.85
CA THR A 159 2.18 7.96 -12.19
C THR A 159 2.13 8.28 -13.68
N VAL A 160 2.08 9.57 -14.01
CA VAL A 160 2.43 10.08 -15.34
C VAL A 160 3.73 10.86 -15.18
N PHE A 161 4.84 10.30 -15.66
CA PHE A 161 6.17 10.86 -15.47
C PHE A 161 6.79 11.25 -16.80
N PHE A 162 6.85 12.55 -17.09
CA PHE A 162 7.62 13.06 -18.23
C PHE A 162 9.06 13.28 -17.79
N PRO A 163 10.03 12.43 -18.18
CA PRO A 163 11.37 12.46 -17.60
C PRO A 163 12.14 13.74 -17.97
N PRO A 164 13.18 14.12 -17.21
CA PRO A 164 14.16 15.10 -17.68
C PRO A 164 14.79 14.66 -19.01
N ASN A 165 15.12 15.62 -19.89
CA ASN A 165 15.72 15.30 -21.19
C ASN A 165 17.02 14.49 -21.08
N VAL A 166 17.83 14.75 -20.04
CA VAL A 166 19.07 14.00 -19.75
C VAL A 166 18.83 12.52 -19.42
N TYR A 167 17.61 12.15 -19.03
CA TYR A 167 17.18 10.77 -18.80
C TYR A 167 16.26 10.25 -19.91
N GLY A 168 16.36 10.84 -21.10
CA GLY A 168 15.59 10.41 -22.29
C GLY A 168 14.19 10.99 -22.39
N GLY A 169 13.87 12.04 -21.62
CA GLY A 169 12.61 12.77 -21.76
C GLY A 169 12.42 13.36 -23.16
N LYS A 170 11.25 13.11 -23.75
CA LYS A 170 10.91 13.52 -25.12
C LYS A 170 9.79 14.56 -25.11
N PRO A 171 10.01 15.77 -25.68
CA PRO A 171 8.97 16.80 -25.74
C PRO A 171 7.67 16.34 -26.41
N GLU A 172 7.78 15.41 -27.35
CA GLU A 172 6.67 14.82 -28.12
C GLU A 172 5.63 14.18 -27.20
N TRP A 173 6.05 13.54 -26.10
CA TRP A 173 5.12 12.90 -25.16
C TRP A 173 4.26 13.91 -24.41
N VAL A 174 4.84 15.04 -24.00
CA VAL A 174 4.09 16.13 -23.37
C VAL A 174 3.15 16.76 -24.39
N LYS A 175 3.60 16.95 -25.63
CA LYS A 175 2.76 17.47 -26.72
C LYS A 175 1.56 16.54 -26.98
N GLN A 176 1.77 15.23 -27.03
CA GLN A 176 0.69 14.25 -27.15
C GLN A 176 -0.31 14.34 -25.99
N PHE A 177 0.19 14.53 -24.76
CA PHE A 177 -0.65 14.67 -23.56
C PHE A 177 -1.54 15.91 -23.60
N ILE A 178 -1.00 17.06 -24.04
CA ILE A 178 -1.70 18.36 -24.07
C ILE A 178 -2.47 18.63 -25.38
N THR A 179 -2.46 17.69 -26.33
CA THR A 179 -3.14 17.87 -27.63
C THR A 179 -4.63 17.52 -27.51
N LYS A 180 -5.48 18.41 -28.06
CA LYS A 180 -6.92 18.17 -28.20
C LYS A 180 -7.24 17.40 -29.47
N ASP A 181 -8.29 16.58 -29.44
CA ASP A 181 -8.90 16.06 -30.67
C ASP A 181 -9.79 17.11 -31.35
N ALA A 182 -10.32 16.77 -32.54
CA ALA A 182 -11.20 17.65 -33.31
C ALA A 182 -12.49 18.04 -32.58
N ASN A 183 -12.88 17.30 -31.54
CA ASN A 183 -14.05 17.57 -30.69
C ASN A 183 -13.68 18.37 -29.42
N GLY A 184 -12.43 18.83 -29.30
CA GLY A 184 -11.93 19.57 -28.15
C GLY A 184 -11.69 18.73 -26.89
N ARG A 185 -11.68 17.40 -27.00
CA ARG A 185 -11.37 16.49 -25.88
C ARG A 185 -9.88 16.27 -25.78
N TYR A 186 -9.42 15.76 -24.64
CA TYR A 186 -8.05 15.33 -24.42
C TYR A 186 -7.99 13.80 -24.36
N PRO A 187 -7.64 13.10 -25.46
CA PRO A 187 -7.74 11.63 -25.54
C PRO A 187 -6.92 10.89 -24.49
N VAL A 188 -5.71 11.39 -24.20
CA VAL A 188 -4.83 10.81 -23.17
C VAL A 188 -5.49 10.95 -21.79
N ALA A 189 -6.04 12.13 -21.47
CA ALA A 189 -6.72 12.37 -20.20
C ALA A 189 -7.98 11.50 -20.03
N ASP A 190 -8.79 11.35 -21.08
CA ASP A 190 -9.96 10.45 -21.07
C ASP A 190 -9.54 9.01 -20.76
N LYS A 191 -8.46 8.54 -21.39
CA LYS A 191 -7.94 7.17 -21.18
C LYS A 191 -7.34 6.96 -19.80
N LEU A 192 -6.65 7.96 -19.24
CA LEU A 192 -6.18 7.90 -17.85
C LEU A 192 -7.34 7.68 -16.87
N LEU A 193 -8.46 8.39 -17.06
CA LEU A 193 -9.66 8.21 -16.23
C LEU A 193 -10.34 6.87 -16.49
N GLU A 194 -10.39 6.40 -17.75
CA GLU A 194 -10.90 5.07 -18.10
C GLU A 194 -10.11 3.95 -17.43
N VAL A 195 -8.77 3.99 -17.49
CA VAL A 195 -7.88 3.03 -16.84
C VAL A 195 -8.07 3.02 -15.32
N ALA A 196 -8.10 4.20 -14.68
CA ALA A 196 -8.35 4.31 -13.24
C ALA A 196 -9.71 3.71 -12.85
N ASN A 197 -10.73 3.91 -13.68
CA ASN A 197 -12.06 3.34 -13.46
C ASN A 197 -12.10 1.83 -13.65
N TYR A 198 -11.40 1.29 -14.64
CA TYR A 198 -11.43 -0.13 -14.96
C TYR A 198 -10.57 -0.95 -13.99
N TYR A 199 -9.34 -0.52 -13.72
CA TYR A 199 -8.44 -1.17 -12.75
C TYR A 199 -8.81 -0.87 -11.30
N GLY A 200 -9.58 0.19 -11.06
CA GLY A 200 -10.17 0.49 -9.75
C GLY A 200 -9.19 1.14 -8.79
N PHE A 201 -8.43 2.15 -9.24
CA PHE A 201 -7.55 2.98 -8.41
C PHE A 201 -7.95 4.47 -8.47
N ASP A 202 -7.34 5.28 -7.60
CA ASP A 202 -7.91 6.55 -7.16
C ASP A 202 -7.38 7.77 -7.91
N GLY A 203 -6.74 7.60 -9.07
CA GLY A 203 -6.32 8.71 -9.93
C GLY A 203 -4.82 8.76 -10.19
N TRP A 204 -4.27 9.96 -10.41
CA TRP A 204 -2.97 10.14 -11.06
C TRP A 204 -2.12 11.24 -10.42
N PHE A 205 -0.85 10.93 -10.25
CA PHE A 205 0.21 11.88 -9.97
C PHE A 205 0.89 12.29 -11.28
N ILE A 206 0.92 13.58 -11.58
CA ILE A 206 1.50 14.13 -12.81
C ILE A 206 2.82 14.81 -12.47
N ASN A 207 3.92 14.20 -12.91
CA ASN A 207 5.26 14.78 -12.81
C ASN A 207 5.77 15.18 -14.20
N GLN A 208 5.84 16.48 -14.47
CA GLN A 208 6.36 16.99 -15.73
C GLN A 208 7.77 17.57 -15.49
N GLU A 209 8.81 16.91 -15.99
CA GLU A 209 10.22 17.34 -15.81
C GLU A 209 10.93 17.57 -17.15
N THR A 210 10.22 17.38 -18.27
CA THR A 210 10.77 17.58 -19.61
C THR A 210 10.82 19.07 -19.93
N THR A 211 11.98 19.58 -20.36
CA THR A 211 12.17 20.99 -20.74
C THR A 211 11.77 21.25 -22.20
N GLY A 212 11.72 22.53 -22.60
CA GLY A 212 11.49 22.95 -23.98
C GLY A 212 10.05 23.38 -24.30
N PHE A 213 9.32 23.87 -23.30
CA PHE A 213 7.93 24.28 -23.44
C PHE A 213 7.74 25.79 -23.28
N THR A 214 6.63 26.28 -23.83
CA THR A 214 6.26 27.69 -23.83
C THR A 214 5.12 27.97 -22.83
N ALA A 215 4.81 29.25 -22.61
CA ALA A 215 3.66 29.63 -21.78
C ALA A 215 2.32 29.12 -22.36
N ALA A 216 2.22 28.97 -23.69
CA ALA A 216 1.06 28.38 -24.34
C ALA A 216 0.93 26.89 -24.00
N ASP A 217 2.04 26.16 -23.94
CA ASP A 217 2.07 24.74 -23.53
C ASP A 217 1.73 24.57 -22.06
N ALA A 218 2.24 25.45 -21.20
CA ALA A 218 1.87 25.49 -19.79
C ALA A 218 0.36 25.72 -19.60
N THR A 219 -0.22 26.63 -20.38
CA THR A 219 -1.67 26.88 -20.40
C THR A 219 -2.43 25.63 -20.86
N ALA A 220 -1.96 24.95 -21.91
CA ALA A 220 -2.58 23.73 -22.40
C ALA A 220 -2.51 22.59 -21.36
N MET A 221 -1.42 22.47 -20.60
CA MET A 221 -1.33 21.54 -19.47
C MET A 221 -2.35 21.86 -18.38
N GLN A 222 -2.49 23.14 -17.99
CA GLN A 222 -3.52 23.57 -17.04
C GLN A 222 -4.93 23.23 -17.54
N ASP A 223 -5.17 23.37 -18.84
CA ASP A 223 -6.44 23.00 -19.46
C ASP A 223 -6.71 21.49 -19.40
N VAL A 224 -5.68 20.63 -19.59
CA VAL A 224 -5.81 19.18 -19.39
C VAL A 224 -6.21 18.87 -17.95
N LEU A 225 -5.53 19.47 -16.97
CA LEU A 225 -5.80 19.25 -15.56
C LEU A 225 -7.24 19.68 -15.20
N LYS A 226 -7.67 20.87 -15.65
CA LYS A 226 -9.07 21.33 -15.52
C LYS A 226 -10.04 20.37 -16.18
N TYR A 227 -9.74 19.90 -17.38
CA TYR A 227 -10.57 18.91 -18.08
C TYR A 227 -10.72 17.63 -17.25
N MET A 228 -9.62 17.08 -16.72
CA MET A 228 -9.66 15.91 -15.83
C MET A 228 -10.52 16.16 -14.58
N GLN A 229 -10.43 17.34 -13.95
CA GLN A 229 -11.29 17.68 -12.79
C GLN A 229 -12.78 17.63 -13.13
N THR A 230 -13.18 17.99 -14.36
CA THR A 230 -14.59 17.93 -14.79
C THR A 230 -15.08 16.53 -15.15
N LYS A 231 -14.17 15.58 -15.42
CA LYS A 231 -14.49 14.25 -15.94
C LYS A 231 -14.25 13.12 -14.95
N LYS A 232 -13.34 13.32 -13.99
CA LYS A 232 -13.01 12.32 -12.97
C LYS A 232 -14.20 12.01 -12.07
N LYS A 233 -14.20 10.83 -11.46
CA LYS A 233 -15.13 10.54 -10.36
C LYS A 233 -14.81 11.39 -9.12
N THR A 234 -15.79 11.54 -8.23
CA THR A 234 -15.67 12.39 -7.04
C THR A 234 -14.50 11.97 -6.13
N ASP A 235 -14.28 10.66 -6.01
CA ASP A 235 -13.25 10.02 -5.19
C ASP A 235 -11.85 9.97 -5.84
N GLN A 236 -11.75 10.21 -7.15
CA GLN A 236 -10.46 10.26 -7.84
C GLN A 236 -9.68 11.55 -7.54
N GLN A 237 -8.36 11.49 -7.58
CA GLN A 237 -7.44 12.58 -7.28
C GLN A 237 -6.42 12.77 -8.42
N ILE A 238 -6.20 14.01 -8.82
CA ILE A 238 -5.13 14.41 -9.73
C ILE A 238 -4.18 15.30 -8.95
N ILE A 239 -2.93 14.87 -8.76
CA ILE A 239 -1.91 15.59 -7.99
C ILE A 239 -0.83 16.07 -8.95
N TRP A 240 -0.37 17.31 -8.76
CA TRP A 240 0.65 17.95 -9.57
C TRP A 240 1.99 18.04 -8.82
N TYR A 241 3.12 17.86 -9.52
CA TYR A 241 4.45 18.11 -8.95
C TYR A 241 4.93 19.55 -9.25
N ASP A 242 5.53 20.22 -8.26
CA ASP A 242 6.11 21.57 -8.38
C ASP A 242 7.35 21.60 -9.29
N SER A 243 7.14 21.62 -10.61
CA SER A 243 8.19 21.66 -11.63
C SER A 243 7.94 22.70 -12.74
N MET A 244 7.05 22.41 -13.70
CA MET A 244 6.75 23.32 -14.81
C MET A 244 6.00 24.55 -14.30
N THR A 245 6.48 25.72 -14.69
CA THR A 245 5.89 27.01 -14.34
C THR A 245 4.96 27.54 -15.43
N THR A 246 4.29 28.66 -15.16
CA THR A 246 3.42 29.36 -16.13
C THR A 246 4.13 29.80 -17.41
N THR A 247 5.47 29.90 -17.42
CA THR A 247 6.26 30.21 -18.63
C THR A 247 6.52 28.97 -19.49
N GLY A 248 6.23 27.76 -18.99
CA GLY A 248 6.59 26.49 -19.62
C GLY A 248 7.97 25.97 -19.22
N GLU A 249 8.76 26.75 -18.48
CA GLU A 249 10.08 26.34 -18.00
C GLU A 249 9.96 25.41 -16.79
N ILE A 250 10.90 24.47 -16.69
CA ILE A 250 11.10 23.66 -15.48
C ILE A 250 11.90 24.50 -14.49
N ASP A 251 11.21 25.02 -13.48
CA ASP A 251 11.78 25.83 -12.41
C ASP A 251 11.05 25.46 -11.11
N TRP A 252 11.62 24.53 -10.36
CA TRP A 252 11.05 24.04 -9.12
C TRP A 252 11.10 25.11 -8.02
N GLN A 253 9.95 25.50 -7.50
CA GLN A 253 9.88 26.64 -6.59
C GLN A 253 10.25 26.27 -5.15
N GLY A 254 10.00 25.02 -4.75
CA GLY A 254 10.03 24.61 -3.34
C GLY A 254 9.01 25.42 -2.52
N ALA A 255 7.93 25.88 -3.16
CA ALA A 255 6.90 26.73 -2.60
C ALA A 255 5.67 26.78 -3.52
N LEU A 256 4.51 27.14 -2.98
CA LEU A 256 3.37 27.59 -3.79
C LEU A 256 3.46 29.11 -4.01
N ASN A 257 3.50 29.57 -5.26
CA ASN A 257 3.55 30.98 -5.62
C ASN A 257 2.86 31.26 -6.98
N GLU A 258 2.97 32.47 -7.51
CA GLU A 258 2.37 32.88 -8.79
C GLU A 258 2.87 32.08 -10.00
N LYS A 259 4.07 31.51 -9.93
CA LYS A 259 4.64 30.73 -11.04
C LYS A 259 4.01 29.34 -11.20
N ASN A 260 3.46 28.75 -10.13
CA ASN A 260 2.90 27.40 -10.15
C ASN A 260 1.46 27.28 -9.62
N SER A 261 0.93 28.29 -8.92
CA SER A 261 -0.45 28.26 -8.40
C SER A 261 -1.53 28.02 -9.45
N PRO A 262 -1.40 28.45 -10.73
CA PRO A 262 -2.40 28.11 -11.76
C PRO A 262 -2.50 26.62 -12.09
N PHE A 263 -1.53 25.78 -11.69
CA PHE A 263 -1.63 24.31 -11.79
C PHE A 263 -2.38 23.69 -10.60
N LEU A 264 -2.55 24.43 -9.51
CA LEU A 264 -3.31 24.01 -8.33
C LEU A 264 -4.75 24.53 -8.36
N THR A 265 -4.93 25.82 -8.63
CA THR A 265 -6.22 26.51 -8.54
C THR A 265 -6.28 27.73 -9.44
N GLN A 266 -7.45 27.97 -10.04
CA GLN A 266 -7.76 29.16 -10.81
C GLN A 266 -9.18 29.61 -10.47
N ASN A 267 -9.37 30.90 -10.19
CA ASN A 267 -10.68 31.45 -9.80
C ASN A 267 -11.35 30.66 -8.65
N LYS A 268 -10.56 30.22 -7.67
CA LYS A 268 -10.97 29.37 -6.54
C LYS A 268 -11.59 28.02 -6.94
N LYS A 269 -11.34 27.56 -8.17
CA LYS A 269 -11.69 26.22 -8.66
C LYS A 269 -10.42 25.39 -8.77
N ALA A 270 -10.51 24.14 -8.34
CA ALA A 270 -9.41 23.20 -8.42
C ALA A 270 -8.97 22.99 -9.88
N VAL A 271 -7.66 23.09 -10.11
CA VAL A 271 -6.99 22.60 -11.32
C VAL A 271 -6.38 21.24 -11.02
N SER A 272 -5.79 21.07 -9.84
CA SER A 272 -5.42 19.78 -9.26
C SER A 272 -6.03 19.61 -7.86
N ASN A 273 -6.08 18.39 -7.36
CA ASN A 273 -6.54 18.09 -6.00
C ASN A 273 -5.49 18.39 -4.92
N GLY A 274 -4.23 18.58 -5.34
CA GLY A 274 -3.10 18.93 -4.48
C GLY A 274 -1.81 19.07 -5.28
N MET A 275 -0.78 19.56 -4.60
CA MET A 275 0.54 19.81 -5.16
C MET A 275 1.63 19.22 -4.26
N PHE A 276 2.50 18.40 -4.83
CA PHE A 276 3.73 17.99 -4.17
C PHE A 276 4.78 19.07 -4.39
N ILE A 277 5.16 19.74 -3.30
CA ILE A 277 6.13 20.82 -3.29
C ILE A 277 7.54 20.22 -3.33
N ASP A 278 8.36 20.72 -4.25
CA ASP A 278 9.72 20.25 -4.45
C ASP A 278 10.59 20.39 -3.18
N PHE A 279 11.63 19.57 -3.07
CA PHE A 279 12.52 19.45 -1.91
C PHE A 279 13.22 20.76 -1.48
N ARG A 280 13.30 21.78 -2.35
CA ARG A 280 14.00 23.05 -2.11
C ARG A 280 13.22 24.03 -1.20
N TRP A 281 12.30 23.56 -0.36
CA TRP A 281 11.58 24.40 0.58
C TRP A 281 12.46 24.80 1.79
N ASN A 282 12.01 25.82 2.51
CA ASN A 282 12.56 26.25 3.81
C ASN A 282 11.41 26.78 4.69
N PRO A 283 11.62 27.06 6.00
CA PRO A 283 10.54 27.50 6.89
C PRO A 283 9.71 28.68 6.35
N ASN A 284 10.37 29.71 5.80
CA ASN A 284 9.69 30.89 5.28
C ASN A 284 8.87 30.56 4.02
N ARG A 285 9.42 29.72 3.12
CA ARG A 285 8.71 29.25 1.92
C ARG A 285 7.46 28.46 2.27
N LEU A 286 7.51 27.59 3.29
CA LEU A 286 6.33 26.81 3.70
C LEU A 286 5.25 27.68 4.36
N VAL A 287 5.64 28.63 5.21
CA VAL A 287 4.70 29.61 5.79
C VAL A 287 4.03 30.44 4.70
N THR A 288 4.81 30.95 3.74
CA THR A 288 4.29 31.72 2.60
C THR A 288 3.38 30.85 1.72
N SER A 289 3.73 29.58 1.49
CA SER A 289 2.91 28.65 0.72
C SER A 289 1.56 28.38 1.39
N ASN A 290 1.53 28.23 2.72
CA ASN A 290 0.30 28.11 3.50
C ASN A 290 -0.59 29.36 3.33
N GLN A 291 0.00 30.56 3.47
CA GLN A 291 -0.71 31.82 3.29
C GLN A 291 -1.27 31.97 1.86
N ASN A 292 -0.46 31.65 0.85
CA ASN A 292 -0.86 31.68 -0.56
C ASN A 292 -2.00 30.69 -0.84
N ALA A 293 -1.92 29.46 -0.34
CA ALA A 293 -2.99 28.48 -0.50
C ALA A 293 -4.29 29.00 0.10
N THR A 294 -4.23 29.53 1.32
CA THR A 294 -5.39 30.10 2.02
C THR A 294 -6.00 31.28 1.24
N ALA A 295 -5.16 32.21 0.74
CA ALA A 295 -5.60 33.35 -0.06
C ALA A 295 -6.28 32.91 -1.38
N LEU A 296 -5.81 31.81 -1.96
CA LEU A 296 -6.37 31.20 -3.17
C LEU A 296 -7.59 30.30 -2.90
N GLY A 297 -8.05 30.19 -1.65
CA GLY A 297 -9.20 29.38 -1.25
C GLY A 297 -8.92 27.87 -1.25
N VAL A 298 -7.66 27.47 -1.13
CA VAL A 298 -7.22 26.07 -1.07
C VAL A 298 -6.73 25.76 0.34
N SER A 299 -7.08 24.58 0.86
CA SER A 299 -6.53 24.12 2.14
C SER A 299 -5.01 23.97 2.03
N PRO A 300 -4.21 24.54 2.96
CA PRO A 300 -2.76 24.32 2.99
C PRO A 300 -2.36 22.84 3.08
N TYR A 301 -3.26 21.97 3.54
CA TYR A 301 -3.03 20.53 3.62
C TYR A 301 -3.16 19.80 2.27
N LYS A 302 -3.46 20.53 1.19
CA LYS A 302 -3.30 20.03 -0.19
C LYS A 302 -1.94 20.35 -0.80
N LEU A 303 -1.03 20.95 -0.01
CA LEU A 303 0.39 21.06 -0.33
C LEU A 303 1.17 20.01 0.46
N TYR A 304 1.97 19.21 -0.22
CA TYR A 304 2.81 18.18 0.41
C TYR A 304 4.27 18.61 0.33
N ALA A 305 4.87 19.04 1.44
CA ALA A 305 6.28 19.40 1.48
C ALA A 305 7.15 18.16 1.24
N GLY A 306 7.82 18.12 0.09
CA GLY A 306 8.61 16.98 -0.34
C GLY A 306 9.86 16.76 0.51
N VAL A 307 10.06 15.54 0.97
CA VAL A 307 11.25 15.08 1.68
C VAL A 307 11.84 13.92 0.90
N ASP A 308 13.01 14.12 0.32
CA ASP A 308 13.77 13.06 -0.35
C ASP A 308 14.43 12.15 0.70
N VAL A 309 13.95 10.91 0.76
CA VAL A 309 14.52 9.85 1.60
C VAL A 309 15.10 8.70 0.78
N GLN A 310 15.13 8.81 -0.55
CA GLN A 310 15.50 7.72 -1.46
C GLN A 310 16.90 7.17 -1.18
N SER A 311 17.87 8.05 -0.98
CA SER A 311 19.28 7.66 -0.81
C SER A 311 19.67 7.41 0.65
N ASN A 312 19.14 8.20 1.58
CA ASN A 312 19.62 8.25 2.97
C ASN A 312 18.59 7.82 4.01
N GLY A 313 17.32 7.62 3.62
CA GLY A 313 16.28 7.16 4.53
C GLY A 313 16.11 8.05 5.75
N TYR A 314 16.04 7.41 6.92
CA TYR A 314 15.99 8.10 8.20
C TYR A 314 17.29 8.86 8.56
N ASN A 315 18.38 8.75 7.77
CA ASN A 315 19.58 9.56 7.97
C ASN A 315 19.51 10.90 7.20
N SER A 316 18.42 11.17 6.49
CA SER A 316 18.21 12.42 5.77
C SER A 316 18.05 13.58 6.74
N ASN A 317 18.69 14.72 6.43
CA ASN A 317 18.63 15.91 7.26
C ASN A 317 17.38 16.73 6.92
N VAL A 318 16.38 16.71 7.80
CA VAL A 318 15.07 17.33 7.56
C VAL A 318 14.77 18.33 8.67
N ASN A 319 14.42 19.56 8.30
CA ASN A 319 13.93 20.54 9.27
C ASN A 319 12.45 20.26 9.61
N TRP A 320 12.20 19.25 10.44
CA TRP A 320 10.85 18.85 10.84
C TRP A 320 10.03 19.98 11.44
N ASN A 321 10.65 20.90 12.19
CA ASN A 321 9.96 22.05 12.78
C ASN A 321 9.39 23.02 11.73
N ALA A 322 9.89 23.00 10.49
CA ALA A 322 9.33 23.78 9.39
C ALA A 322 7.94 23.26 8.96
N ILE A 323 7.71 21.95 9.08
CA ILE A 323 6.43 21.30 8.74
C ILE A 323 5.57 21.16 9.99
N PHE A 324 6.17 20.77 11.12
CA PHE A 324 5.52 20.50 12.40
C PHE A 324 6.07 21.40 13.52
N PRO A 325 5.76 22.71 13.54
CA PRO A 325 6.21 23.58 14.62
C PRO A 325 5.73 23.08 15.99
N PRO A 326 6.62 22.93 16.99
CA PRO A 326 6.24 22.40 18.31
C PRO A 326 5.13 23.21 18.99
N ALA A 327 5.16 24.53 18.85
CA ALA A 327 4.19 25.46 19.44
C ALA A 327 2.82 25.47 18.73
N SER A 328 2.71 24.88 17.54
CA SER A 328 1.46 24.84 16.78
C SER A 328 0.66 23.57 17.09
N SER A 329 -0.67 23.63 17.09
CA SER A 329 -1.55 22.45 17.19
C SER A 329 -1.69 21.68 15.86
N ALA A 330 -1.21 22.27 14.77
CA ALA A 330 -1.35 21.78 13.40
C ALA A 330 -0.04 21.89 12.60
N PRO A 331 0.17 21.09 11.54
CA PRO A 331 1.30 21.31 10.65
C PRO A 331 1.09 22.56 9.79
N ILE A 332 2.17 23.08 9.21
CA ILE A 332 2.13 24.22 8.29
C ILE A 332 1.55 23.79 6.93
N VAL A 333 1.97 22.64 6.43
CA VAL A 333 1.43 21.99 5.23
C VAL A 333 1.47 20.47 5.44
N SER A 334 0.95 19.67 4.50
CA SER A 334 1.07 18.21 4.56
C SER A 334 2.50 17.75 4.27
N LEU A 335 2.79 16.47 4.54
CA LEU A 335 4.11 15.87 4.31
C LEU A 335 4.09 15.05 3.01
N GLY A 336 5.11 15.22 2.16
CA GLY A 336 5.38 14.33 1.03
C GLY A 336 6.68 13.57 1.26
N LEU A 337 6.66 12.24 1.24
CA LEU A 337 7.86 11.41 1.29
C LEU A 337 8.18 10.87 -0.09
N TYR A 338 9.40 11.13 -0.58
CA TYR A 338 9.89 10.57 -1.84
C TYR A 338 10.80 9.36 -1.57
N ILE A 339 10.29 8.19 -1.98
CA ILE A 339 10.85 6.83 -1.91
C ILE A 339 11.20 6.34 -0.50
N PRO A 340 10.21 6.28 0.43
CA PRO A 340 10.43 5.65 1.74
C PRO A 340 10.72 4.14 1.63
N GLY A 341 10.43 3.49 0.51
CA GLY A 341 10.86 2.13 0.14
C GLY A 341 12.37 1.91 0.20
N TRP A 342 13.17 2.97 0.38
CA TRP A 342 14.54 2.90 0.88
C TRP A 342 14.71 1.87 2.02
N VAL A 343 13.73 1.74 2.93
CA VAL A 343 13.79 0.77 4.05
C VAL A 343 13.98 -0.67 3.57
N TYR A 344 13.50 -1.02 2.38
CA TYR A 344 13.60 -2.34 1.78
C TYR A 344 14.82 -2.45 0.86
N TYR A 345 14.98 -1.50 -0.06
CA TYR A 345 16.07 -1.53 -1.04
C TYR A 345 17.45 -1.42 -0.38
N SER A 346 17.58 -0.56 0.65
CA SER A 346 18.83 -0.42 1.40
C SER A 346 19.13 -1.63 2.30
N SER A 347 18.20 -2.56 2.48
CA SER A 347 18.38 -3.80 3.23
C SER A 347 18.88 -4.96 2.38
N ASN A 348 19.20 -4.74 1.08
CA ASN A 348 19.60 -5.80 0.16
C ASN A 348 18.60 -6.98 0.17
N HIS A 349 17.31 -6.67 0.30
CA HIS A 349 16.20 -7.64 0.37
C HIS A 349 16.22 -8.56 1.61
N ASN A 350 17.06 -8.27 2.62
CA ASN A 350 17.05 -8.96 3.91
C ASN A 350 15.78 -8.59 4.72
N GLN A 351 14.97 -9.58 5.05
CA GLN A 351 13.66 -9.35 5.69
C GLN A 351 13.75 -8.82 7.12
N THR A 352 14.72 -9.30 7.90
CA THR A 352 14.92 -8.85 9.29
C THR A 352 15.40 -7.39 9.31
N GLU A 353 16.36 -7.07 8.45
CA GLU A 353 16.86 -5.71 8.33
C GLU A 353 15.78 -4.75 7.81
N PHE A 354 15.01 -5.16 6.80
CA PHE A 354 13.86 -4.42 6.30
C PHE A 354 12.86 -4.13 7.42
N ALA A 355 12.45 -5.14 8.20
CA ALA A 355 11.51 -4.95 9.30
C ALA A 355 12.04 -3.98 10.36
N ASN A 356 13.34 -4.04 10.68
CA ASN A 356 13.98 -3.12 11.62
C ASN A 356 14.03 -1.68 11.08
N LYS A 357 14.41 -1.50 9.81
CA LYS A 357 14.44 -0.19 9.16
C LYS A 357 13.05 0.40 9.00
N GLU A 358 12.06 -0.40 8.60
CA GLU A 358 10.66 0.00 8.51
C GLU A 358 10.16 0.46 9.89
N ASN A 359 10.36 -0.32 10.94
CA ASN A 359 9.96 0.08 12.29
C ASN A 359 10.62 1.38 12.74
N LYS A 360 11.92 1.55 12.50
CA LYS A 360 12.63 2.79 12.85
C LYS A 360 12.18 3.99 12.02
N PHE A 361 11.95 3.81 10.72
CA PHE A 361 11.50 4.88 9.83
C PHE A 361 10.12 5.39 10.24
N TRP A 362 9.18 4.49 10.56
CA TRP A 362 7.82 4.90 10.89
C TRP A 362 7.63 5.28 12.36
N ASN A 363 8.29 4.60 13.31
CA ASN A 363 8.03 4.76 14.75
C ASN A 363 9.19 5.40 15.53
N GLY A 364 10.39 5.52 14.95
CA GLY A 364 11.57 6.05 15.62
C GLY A 364 12.40 4.95 16.30
N ASN A 365 13.44 5.34 17.05
CA ASN A 365 14.29 4.36 17.76
C ASN A 365 13.53 3.64 18.90
N LYS A 366 12.58 4.32 19.53
CA LYS A 366 11.60 3.68 20.41
C LYS A 366 10.43 3.20 19.57
N VAL A 367 10.22 1.89 19.56
CA VAL A 367 9.12 1.27 18.80
C VAL A 367 7.74 1.70 19.34
N ASP A 368 7.63 2.13 20.60
CA ASP A 368 6.36 2.57 21.19
C ASP A 368 6.08 4.06 20.85
N PRO A 369 5.04 4.37 20.04
CA PRO A 369 4.76 5.71 19.56
C PRO A 369 4.28 6.69 20.64
N ARG A 370 4.03 6.23 21.88
CA ARG A 370 3.71 7.10 23.03
C ARG A 370 4.93 7.88 23.53
N TYR A 371 6.13 7.36 23.24
CA TYR A 371 7.38 7.91 23.78
C TYR A 371 8.29 8.37 22.64
N PRO A 372 7.90 9.40 21.87
CA PRO A 372 8.79 9.98 20.88
C PRO A 372 10.08 10.45 21.57
N GLU A 373 11.21 10.35 20.89
CA GLU A 373 12.49 10.77 21.44
C GLU A 373 12.61 12.29 21.44
N ASN A 374 13.06 12.86 22.57
CA ASN A 374 13.45 14.26 22.65
C ASN A 374 14.80 14.43 21.96
N VAL A 375 14.80 14.64 20.65
CA VAL A 375 16.03 14.85 19.90
C VAL A 375 16.22 16.33 19.60
N ALA A 376 17.33 16.88 20.07
CA ALA A 376 17.65 18.30 19.98
C ALA A 376 18.35 18.69 18.65
N GLY A 377 18.65 17.72 17.77
CA GLY A 377 19.39 17.93 16.53
C GLY A 377 18.66 17.45 15.27
N ALA A 378 18.88 18.12 14.14
CA ALA A 378 18.27 17.82 12.84
C ALA A 378 18.68 16.46 12.21
N LYS A 379 19.56 15.70 12.88
CA LYS A 379 20.10 14.41 12.40
C LYS A 379 19.40 13.19 12.98
N ASP A 380 18.54 13.35 13.98
CA ASP A 380 17.92 12.23 14.67
C ASP A 380 16.46 12.06 14.23
N TRP A 381 16.18 10.91 13.63
CA TRP A 381 14.86 10.59 13.08
C TRP A 381 13.91 10.09 14.17
N GLN A 382 12.92 10.92 14.51
CA GLN A 382 11.92 10.59 15.53
C GLN A 382 10.89 9.54 15.09
N GLY A 383 10.82 9.25 13.79
CA GLY A 383 9.74 8.48 13.20
C GLY A 383 8.51 9.33 12.91
N ILE A 384 7.74 8.93 11.90
CA ILE A 384 6.50 9.61 11.50
C ILE A 384 5.45 9.58 12.62
N ALA A 385 5.47 8.55 13.47
CA ALA A 385 4.60 8.41 14.63
C ALA A 385 4.70 9.57 15.64
N ALA A 386 5.81 10.32 15.65
CA ALA A 386 5.95 11.52 16.47
C ALA A 386 5.02 12.66 15.99
N TYR A 387 4.66 12.68 14.71
CA TYR A 387 3.99 13.82 14.07
C TYR A 387 2.54 13.55 13.69
N TYR A 388 2.19 12.32 13.29
CA TYR A 388 0.82 11.99 12.89
C TYR A 388 0.18 10.91 13.78
N PRO A 389 -1.10 11.07 14.16
CA PRO A 389 -1.89 9.99 14.74
C PRO A 389 -2.00 8.82 13.78
N GLU A 390 -2.08 7.63 14.35
CA GLU A 390 -2.32 6.40 13.61
C GLU A 390 -3.73 6.39 13.02
N LYS A 391 -3.89 5.74 11.87
CA LYS A 391 -5.15 5.60 11.17
C LYS A 391 -5.39 4.14 10.80
N SER A 392 -6.65 3.78 10.55
CA SER A 392 -7.05 2.40 10.35
C SER A 392 -8.15 2.28 9.31
N GLY A 393 -8.12 1.24 8.47
CA GLY A 393 -9.21 0.91 7.53
C GLY A 393 -10.41 0.22 8.19
N ILE A 394 -10.41 0.07 9.52
CA ILE A 394 -11.40 -0.73 10.28
C ILE A 394 -12.58 0.15 10.73
N SER A 395 -13.46 0.48 9.79
CA SER A 395 -14.62 1.36 10.03
C SER A 395 -15.97 0.64 10.16
N ALA A 396 -16.01 -0.68 9.97
CA ALA A 396 -17.23 -1.49 10.08
C ALA A 396 -16.89 -2.98 10.29
N LEU A 397 -17.91 -3.77 10.64
CA LEU A 397 -17.84 -5.23 10.59
C LEU A 397 -17.86 -5.73 9.12
N PRO A 398 -17.28 -6.91 8.84
CA PRO A 398 -16.44 -7.71 9.73
C PRO A 398 -15.00 -7.16 9.80
N LEU A 399 -14.36 -7.31 10.96
CA LEU A 399 -12.90 -7.26 11.08
C LEU A 399 -12.40 -8.69 11.13
N LYS A 400 -11.52 -9.09 10.20
CA LYS A 400 -10.77 -10.34 10.29
C LYS A 400 -9.35 -10.17 9.78
N THR A 401 -8.39 -10.61 10.59
CA THR A 401 -6.96 -10.57 10.25
C THR A 401 -6.30 -11.84 10.75
N ASN A 402 -5.49 -12.46 9.90
CA ASN A 402 -4.57 -13.53 10.28
C ASN A 402 -3.16 -12.99 10.55
N PHE A 403 -2.99 -11.66 10.48
CA PHE A 403 -1.68 -11.03 10.42
C PHE A 403 -0.83 -11.54 9.25
N ASN A 404 -1.48 -12.02 8.18
CA ASN A 404 -0.80 -12.43 6.96
C ASN A 404 -0.17 -11.20 6.31
N THR A 405 1.15 -11.20 6.13
CA THR A 405 1.83 -10.07 5.50
C THR A 405 1.62 -10.04 3.99
N GLY A 406 1.03 -11.06 3.37
CA GLY A 406 0.86 -11.16 1.92
C GLY A 406 2.07 -11.77 1.21
N LYS A 407 3.01 -12.35 1.96
CA LYS A 407 4.13 -13.14 1.44
C LYS A 407 4.61 -14.14 2.48
N GLY A 408 5.34 -15.17 2.05
CA GLY A 408 6.05 -16.06 2.96
C GLY A 408 6.68 -17.27 2.28
N THR A 409 7.31 -18.14 3.07
CA THR A 409 7.98 -19.36 2.62
C THR A 409 7.10 -20.61 2.76
N PHE A 410 5.86 -20.42 3.18
CA PHE A 410 4.83 -21.43 3.29
C PHE A 410 3.44 -20.81 3.31
N PHE A 411 2.41 -21.63 3.12
CA PHE A 411 1.02 -21.24 3.36
C PHE A 411 0.36 -22.27 4.27
N ASN A 412 -0.14 -21.82 5.42
CA ASN A 412 -0.98 -22.61 6.31
C ASN A 412 -2.46 -22.28 6.07
N LYS A 413 -3.33 -23.26 6.32
CA LYS A 413 -4.78 -23.07 6.45
C LYS A 413 -5.24 -23.78 7.70
N ASN A 414 -5.93 -23.07 8.58
CA ASN A 414 -6.42 -23.61 9.86
C ASN A 414 -5.33 -24.29 10.70
N GLY A 415 -4.10 -23.77 10.64
CA GLY A 415 -2.92 -24.30 11.33
C GLY A 415 -2.24 -25.48 10.63
N VAL A 416 -2.71 -25.91 9.47
CA VAL A 416 -2.14 -27.02 8.68
C VAL A 416 -1.37 -26.48 7.49
N ARG A 417 -0.14 -26.96 7.30
CA ARG A 417 0.71 -26.62 6.16
C ARG A 417 0.12 -27.17 4.86
N LEU A 418 -0.29 -26.27 3.95
CA LEU A 418 -0.80 -26.65 2.62
C LEU A 418 0.24 -26.49 1.52
N GLN A 419 1.16 -25.54 1.67
CA GLN A 419 2.20 -25.27 0.68
C GLN A 419 3.52 -24.91 1.37
N THR A 420 4.63 -25.37 0.81
CA THR A 420 5.99 -24.93 1.12
C THR A 420 6.61 -24.23 -0.09
N GLY A 421 7.53 -23.30 0.15
CA GLY A 421 8.17 -22.50 -0.89
C GLY A 421 7.73 -21.04 -0.84
N GLU A 422 8.53 -20.19 -1.48
CA GLU A 422 8.30 -18.75 -1.48
C GLU A 422 7.06 -18.36 -2.31
N TRP A 423 6.32 -17.38 -1.81
CA TRP A 423 5.22 -16.75 -2.51
C TRP A 423 5.07 -15.31 -2.05
N ASN A 424 4.58 -14.45 -2.95
CA ASN A 424 3.96 -13.19 -2.60
C ASN A 424 2.67 -12.99 -3.39
N GLN A 425 1.69 -12.41 -2.71
CA GLN A 425 0.50 -11.81 -3.28
C GLN A 425 0.10 -10.69 -2.30
N ARG A 426 0.51 -9.44 -2.56
CA ARG A 426 0.32 -8.33 -1.61
C ARG A 426 -1.15 -7.97 -1.37
N GLY A 427 -2.03 -8.25 -2.32
CA GLY A 427 -3.49 -8.16 -2.10
C GLY A 427 -4.00 -9.14 -1.04
N MET A 428 -3.24 -10.18 -0.68
CA MET A 428 -3.50 -11.07 0.45
C MET A 428 -2.97 -10.56 1.80
N GLN A 429 -2.27 -9.41 1.84
CA GLN A 429 -1.85 -8.77 3.09
C GLN A 429 -3.08 -8.41 3.91
N ASP A 430 -3.16 -8.84 5.16
CA ASP A 430 -4.25 -8.50 6.07
C ASP A 430 -4.05 -7.12 6.70
N VAL A 431 -5.14 -6.55 7.24
CA VAL A 431 -5.02 -5.35 8.07
C VAL A 431 -4.13 -5.66 9.26
N MET A 432 -3.07 -4.87 9.39
CA MET A 432 -2.09 -4.94 10.45
C MET A 432 -2.54 -4.17 11.69
N PRO A 433 -2.01 -4.47 12.90
CA PRO A 433 -2.23 -3.64 14.08
C PRO A 433 -1.95 -2.17 13.78
N THR A 434 -2.92 -1.31 14.09
CA THR A 434 -2.82 0.15 13.97
C THR A 434 -1.68 0.68 14.84
N TYR A 435 -1.50 0.10 16.03
CA TYR A 435 -0.45 0.50 16.98
C TYR A 435 0.71 -0.50 16.93
N ARG A 436 1.93 0.00 16.66
CA ARG A 436 3.12 -0.82 16.35
C ARG A 436 4.34 -0.46 17.21
N PHE A 437 4.53 -0.98 18.41
CA PHE A 437 3.51 -1.60 19.26
C PHE A 437 3.44 -0.87 20.60
N ILE A 438 2.22 -0.72 21.11
CA ILE A 438 1.94 -0.15 22.43
C ILE A 438 1.65 -1.32 23.38
N LEU A 439 2.52 -1.51 24.38
CA LEU A 439 2.41 -2.58 25.38
C LEU A 439 2.52 -2.01 26.79
N ASP A 440 1.66 -2.50 27.68
CA ASP A 440 1.76 -2.28 29.12
C ASP A 440 2.00 -3.61 29.82
N ASN A 441 3.23 -3.82 30.30
CA ASN A 441 3.62 -4.99 31.07
C ASN A 441 3.49 -4.71 32.58
N THR A 442 2.83 -5.59 33.32
CA THR A 442 2.69 -5.51 34.79
C THR A 442 2.90 -6.87 35.44
N GLY A 443 3.08 -6.91 36.76
CA GLY A 443 3.28 -8.16 37.50
C GLY A 443 4.58 -8.91 37.16
N GLY A 444 5.57 -8.21 36.61
CA GLY A 444 6.89 -8.76 36.27
C GLY A 444 7.06 -9.28 34.84
N ASN A 445 6.00 -9.31 34.03
CA ASN A 445 6.13 -9.64 32.61
C ASN A 445 7.07 -8.66 31.89
N LYS A 446 7.81 -9.17 30.91
CA LYS A 446 8.64 -8.40 29.98
C LYS A 446 8.49 -9.01 28.59
N LEU A 447 7.27 -8.96 28.05
CA LEU A 447 6.95 -9.42 26.70
C LEU A 447 7.04 -8.27 25.70
N ALA A 448 7.50 -8.58 24.50
CA ALA A 448 7.50 -7.73 23.32
C ALA A 448 6.55 -8.32 22.26
N ALA A 449 6.04 -7.47 21.37
CA ALA A 449 5.21 -7.89 20.24
C ALA A 449 5.97 -7.78 18.92
N SER A 450 5.73 -8.71 18.00
CA SER A 450 6.24 -8.68 16.63
C SER A 450 5.28 -9.40 15.67
N ILE A 451 5.40 -9.13 14.37
CA ILE A 451 4.83 -10.02 13.35
C ILE A 451 5.92 -11.02 12.99
N THR A 452 5.63 -12.31 13.12
CA THR A 452 6.58 -13.38 12.86
C THR A 452 6.13 -14.23 11.68
N SER A 453 7.09 -14.81 10.97
CA SER A 453 6.88 -15.86 9.97
C SER A 453 7.28 -17.25 10.49
N ASP A 454 7.44 -17.42 11.80
CA ASP A 454 7.79 -18.72 12.40
C ASP A 454 6.65 -19.75 12.26
N ASP A 455 5.40 -19.32 12.47
CA ASP A 455 4.20 -20.12 12.35
C ASP A 455 2.98 -19.23 12.06
N ALA A 456 1.90 -19.82 11.53
CA ALA A 456 0.67 -19.10 11.17
C ALA A 456 -0.56 -20.00 11.30
N TYR A 457 -1.72 -19.40 11.58
CA TYR A 457 -2.99 -20.12 11.48
C TYR A 457 -3.44 -20.22 10.01
N THR A 458 -3.59 -19.08 9.34
CA THR A 458 -3.87 -19.00 7.90
C THR A 458 -2.91 -18.01 7.24
N GLY A 459 -2.36 -18.35 6.08
CA GLY A 459 -1.30 -17.57 5.44
C GLY A 459 0.09 -17.96 5.93
N ALA A 460 0.99 -16.98 6.09
CA ALA A 460 2.41 -17.25 6.38
C ALA A 460 2.97 -16.53 7.61
N SER A 461 2.16 -15.75 8.32
CA SER A 461 2.62 -15.00 9.48
C SER A 461 1.55 -14.91 10.56
N SER A 462 1.98 -14.57 11.78
CA SER A 462 1.12 -14.35 12.94
C SER A 462 1.67 -13.22 13.83
N LEU A 463 0.85 -12.74 14.78
CA LEU A 463 1.30 -11.84 15.84
C LEU A 463 1.94 -12.67 16.95
N LEU A 464 3.16 -12.35 17.35
CA LEU A 464 3.88 -13.02 18.43
C LEU A 464 4.03 -12.08 19.62
N LEU A 465 3.64 -12.55 20.82
CA LEU A 465 4.14 -12.02 22.09
C LEU A 465 5.25 -12.93 22.59
N SER A 466 6.44 -12.38 22.82
CA SER A 466 7.60 -13.15 23.29
C SER A 466 8.47 -12.44 24.30
N GLY A 467 9.10 -13.21 25.20
CA GLY A 467 10.05 -12.69 26.19
C GLY A 467 9.93 -13.39 27.53
N ASN A 468 10.35 -12.70 28.59
CA ASN A 468 10.26 -13.21 29.95
C ASN A 468 8.83 -13.04 30.48
N ALA A 469 8.20 -14.15 30.85
CA ALA A 469 6.91 -14.21 31.52
C ALA A 469 7.07 -14.58 33.00
N THR A 470 6.24 -13.99 33.84
CA THR A 470 6.07 -14.37 35.25
C THR A 470 4.71 -15.02 35.44
N LYS A 471 4.59 -15.89 36.45
CA LYS A 471 3.27 -16.40 36.85
C LYS A 471 2.41 -15.23 37.31
N ASN A 472 1.21 -15.11 36.74
CA ASN A 472 0.24 -14.03 36.96
C ASN A 472 0.70 -12.63 36.49
N GLY A 473 1.82 -12.53 35.78
CA GLY A 473 2.19 -11.31 35.07
C GLY A 473 1.19 -11.03 33.95
N THR A 474 0.95 -9.76 33.65
CA THR A 474 0.03 -9.36 32.58
C THR A 474 0.71 -8.47 31.55
N THR A 475 0.29 -8.61 30.30
CA THR A 475 0.70 -7.76 29.19
C THR A 475 -0.55 -7.31 28.45
N THR A 476 -0.83 -6.01 28.43
CA THR A 476 -1.90 -5.43 27.59
C THR A 476 -1.28 -4.90 26.31
N THR A 477 -1.71 -5.44 25.17
CA THR A 477 -1.25 -5.01 23.84
C THR A 477 -2.37 -4.24 23.15
N LYS A 478 -2.15 -2.96 22.87
CA LYS A 478 -3.09 -2.13 22.09
C LYS A 478 -2.92 -2.46 20.60
N LEU A 479 -4.00 -2.86 19.92
CA LEU A 479 -3.90 -3.42 18.57
C LEU A 479 -4.53 -2.53 17.50
N PHE A 480 -5.82 -2.21 17.62
CA PHE A 480 -6.55 -1.58 16.52
C PHE A 480 -7.28 -0.31 16.98
N ALA A 481 -7.20 0.74 16.17
CA ALA A 481 -8.20 1.81 16.16
C ALA A 481 -9.33 1.41 15.22
N THR A 482 -10.57 1.66 15.62
CA THR A 482 -11.77 1.20 14.90
C THR A 482 -12.93 2.19 14.99
N ASP A 483 -13.95 2.00 14.16
CA ASP A 483 -15.25 2.68 14.30
C ASP A 483 -16.41 1.68 14.16
N ILE A 484 -16.32 0.57 14.90
CA ILE A 484 -17.21 -0.58 14.73
C ILE A 484 -18.44 -0.45 15.63
N LYS A 485 -19.64 -0.40 15.05
CA LYS A 485 -20.89 -0.51 15.79
C LYS A 485 -21.19 -1.98 16.13
N VAL A 486 -21.44 -2.27 17.40
CA VAL A 486 -21.78 -3.62 17.89
C VAL A 486 -23.22 -3.98 17.51
N LYS A 487 -23.38 -5.10 16.79
CA LYS A 487 -24.66 -5.74 16.47
C LYS A 487 -25.01 -6.79 17.52
N ARG A 488 -26.27 -7.26 17.56
CA ARG A 488 -26.74 -8.23 18.57
C ARG A 488 -26.00 -9.57 18.48
N ASP A 489 -25.61 -9.95 17.28
CA ASP A 489 -24.92 -11.18 16.93
C ASP A 489 -23.40 -11.02 16.86
N THR A 490 -22.85 -9.86 17.23
CA THR A 490 -21.40 -9.65 17.19
C THR A 490 -20.68 -10.56 18.17
N THR A 491 -19.72 -11.32 17.63
CA THR A 491 -18.82 -12.19 18.38
C THR A 491 -17.38 -11.77 18.13
N PHE A 492 -16.54 -12.04 19.12
CA PHE A 492 -15.09 -11.95 18.97
C PHE A 492 -14.50 -13.35 19.07
N SER A 493 -13.56 -13.66 18.20
CA SER A 493 -12.76 -14.88 18.24
C SER A 493 -11.29 -14.61 17.96
N MET A 494 -10.40 -15.40 18.56
CA MET A 494 -9.00 -15.43 18.20
C MET A 494 -8.41 -16.85 18.27
N LYS A 495 -7.38 -17.11 17.46
CA LYS A 495 -6.66 -18.40 17.43
C LYS A 495 -5.28 -18.23 18.03
N VAL A 496 -4.98 -18.97 19.10
CA VAL A 496 -3.75 -18.81 19.87
C VAL A 496 -2.99 -20.13 20.02
N LYS A 497 -1.66 -20.08 19.87
CA LYS A 497 -0.76 -21.24 20.06
C LYS A 497 0.48 -20.82 20.84
N GLY A 498 0.92 -21.65 21.78
CA GLY A 498 2.16 -21.45 22.52
C GLY A 498 1.98 -21.52 24.03
N SER A 499 2.70 -20.68 24.77
CA SER A 499 2.72 -20.66 26.24
C SER A 499 1.32 -20.51 26.85
N ASN A 500 1.09 -21.22 27.97
CA ASN A 500 -0.18 -21.16 28.69
C ASN A 500 -0.44 -19.75 29.23
N ALA A 501 -1.54 -19.17 28.77
CA ALA A 501 -2.01 -17.86 29.18
C ALA A 501 -3.55 -17.83 29.20
N THR A 502 -4.09 -16.88 29.94
CA THR A 502 -5.51 -16.50 29.85
C THR A 502 -5.61 -15.12 29.20
N HIS A 503 -6.73 -14.86 28.54
CA HIS A 503 -6.88 -13.66 27.74
C HIS A 503 -8.19 -12.92 28.02
N LYS A 504 -8.12 -11.59 28.01
CA LYS A 504 -9.28 -10.72 28.02
C LYS A 504 -9.22 -9.77 26.83
N LEU A 505 -10.36 -9.59 26.18
CA LEU A 505 -10.57 -8.54 25.21
C LEU A 505 -10.79 -7.22 25.95
N VAL A 506 -10.05 -6.18 25.59
CA VAL A 506 -10.16 -4.85 26.20
C VAL A 506 -10.68 -3.88 25.15
N LEU A 507 -11.86 -3.31 25.39
CA LEU A 507 -12.61 -2.50 24.44
C LEU A 507 -12.78 -1.07 24.95
N GLN A 508 -12.30 -0.10 24.20
CA GLN A 508 -12.67 1.30 24.39
C GLN A 508 -13.92 1.60 23.56
N PHE A 509 -15.00 2.01 24.21
CA PHE A 509 -16.23 2.43 23.53
C PHE A 509 -16.28 3.95 23.37
N ALA A 510 -16.98 4.43 22.34
CA ALA A 510 -17.25 5.85 22.17
C ALA A 510 -18.02 6.40 23.39
N GLY A 511 -17.50 7.48 23.99
CA GLY A 511 -18.08 8.14 25.17
C GLY A 511 -17.77 7.50 26.52
N ASP A 512 -17.28 6.26 26.57
CA ASP A 512 -16.86 5.62 27.82
C ASP A 512 -15.52 6.24 28.31
N LYS A 513 -15.41 6.57 29.60
CA LYS A 513 -14.16 7.12 30.20
C LYS A 513 -13.07 6.07 30.43
N VAL A 514 -13.48 4.81 30.58
CA VAL A 514 -12.59 3.68 30.89
C VAL A 514 -12.93 2.49 30.00
N PRO A 515 -11.92 1.70 29.57
CA PRO A 515 -12.16 0.55 28.72
C PRO A 515 -12.85 -0.59 29.48
N ARG A 516 -13.62 -1.40 28.76
CA ARG A 516 -14.26 -2.62 29.28
C ARG A 516 -13.37 -3.83 29.04
N LYS A 517 -13.20 -4.68 30.06
CA LYS A 517 -12.49 -5.96 29.95
C LYS A 517 -13.48 -7.11 29.88
N VAL A 518 -13.38 -7.94 28.84
CA VAL A 518 -14.28 -9.07 28.59
C VAL A 518 -13.46 -10.36 28.59
N LEU A 519 -13.82 -11.30 29.45
CA LEU A 519 -13.13 -12.60 29.52
C LEU A 519 -13.37 -13.40 28.24
N LEU A 520 -12.32 -14.06 27.75
CA LEU A 520 -12.38 -14.98 26.62
C LEU A 520 -12.40 -16.43 27.11
N LYS A 521 -13.22 -17.27 26.49
CA LYS A 521 -13.31 -18.70 26.79
C LYS A 521 -12.50 -19.50 25.77
N ALA A 522 -11.59 -20.34 26.26
CA ALA A 522 -10.77 -21.22 25.44
C ALA A 522 -11.51 -22.53 25.07
N SER A 523 -11.18 -23.07 23.90
CA SER A 523 -11.65 -24.38 23.40
C SER A 523 -10.65 -24.95 22.39
N GLY A 524 -10.57 -26.29 22.31
CA GLY A 524 -9.66 -26.99 21.39
C GLY A 524 -8.19 -27.00 21.83
N THR A 525 -7.35 -27.66 21.03
CA THR A 525 -5.90 -27.81 21.27
C THR A 525 -5.08 -27.35 20.05
N GLY A 526 -3.77 -27.16 20.22
CA GLY A 526 -2.89 -26.65 19.17
C GLY A 526 -3.08 -25.13 18.97
N TRP A 527 -3.85 -24.75 17.95
CA TRP A 527 -4.36 -23.38 17.80
C TRP A 527 -5.69 -23.26 18.57
N ALA A 528 -5.58 -23.04 19.88
CA ALA A 528 -6.73 -22.91 20.77
C ALA A 528 -7.61 -21.73 20.34
N ASN A 529 -8.91 -21.97 20.31
CA ASN A 529 -9.93 -20.99 19.95
C ASN A 529 -10.44 -20.27 21.20
N TRP A 530 -10.30 -18.94 21.21
CA TRP A 530 -10.72 -18.08 22.31
C TRP A 530 -11.85 -17.17 21.87
N THR A 531 -12.98 -17.20 22.56
CA THR A 531 -14.20 -16.52 22.08
C THR A 531 -14.99 -15.80 23.17
N THR A 532 -15.81 -14.84 22.75
CA THR A 532 -16.85 -14.22 23.57
C THR A 532 -17.96 -13.60 22.70
N THR A 533 -19.13 -13.36 23.29
CA THR A 533 -20.22 -12.58 22.67
C THR A 533 -20.15 -11.13 23.15
N LEU A 534 -20.44 -10.19 22.25
CA LEU A 534 -20.53 -8.77 22.57
C LEU A 534 -21.98 -8.26 22.62
N SER A 535 -22.97 -9.16 22.64
CA SER A 535 -24.38 -8.81 22.77
C SER A 535 -24.71 -7.83 23.93
N PRO A 536 -24.04 -7.87 25.11
CA PRO A 536 -24.29 -6.88 26.17
C PRO A 536 -23.90 -5.44 25.81
N TYR A 537 -23.12 -5.26 24.74
CA TYR A 537 -22.65 -3.97 24.26
C TYR A 537 -23.36 -3.53 22.96
N TYR A 538 -24.48 -4.18 22.62
CA TYR A 538 -25.28 -3.82 21.44
C TYR A 538 -25.53 -2.32 21.34
N GLY A 539 -25.33 -1.77 20.14
CA GLY A 539 -25.54 -0.35 19.85
C GLY A 539 -24.36 0.55 20.23
N LYS A 540 -23.42 0.10 21.08
CA LYS A 540 -22.18 0.84 21.34
C LYS A 540 -21.24 0.77 20.14
N THR A 541 -20.38 1.77 20.01
CA THR A 541 -19.32 1.84 18.99
C THR A 541 -17.96 1.58 19.63
N ILE A 542 -17.26 0.55 19.18
CA ILE A 542 -15.89 0.23 19.57
C ILE A 542 -14.94 1.18 18.83
N LYS A 543 -14.14 1.91 19.62
CA LYS A 543 -13.11 2.84 19.14
C LYS A 543 -11.71 2.25 19.16
N GLU A 544 -11.42 1.38 20.13
CA GLU A 544 -10.12 0.72 20.23
C GLU A 544 -10.28 -0.73 20.71
N ILE A 545 -9.42 -1.60 20.18
CA ILE A 545 -9.33 -3.02 20.57
C ILE A 545 -7.91 -3.29 21.08
N SER A 546 -7.83 -3.82 22.29
CA SER A 546 -6.60 -4.31 22.93
C SER A 546 -6.79 -5.73 23.47
N LEU A 547 -5.68 -6.43 23.70
CA LEU A 547 -5.66 -7.76 24.29
C LEU A 547 -4.85 -7.75 25.59
N GLU A 548 -5.48 -8.13 26.70
CA GLU A 548 -4.77 -8.40 27.96
C GLU A 548 -4.46 -9.91 28.03
N THR A 549 -3.17 -10.24 28.14
CA THR A 549 -2.67 -11.62 28.28
C THR A 549 -2.08 -11.80 29.66
N THR A 550 -2.56 -12.79 30.41
CA THR A 550 -2.04 -13.16 31.74
C THR A 550 -1.38 -14.52 31.67
N THR A 551 -0.08 -14.58 31.93
CA THR A 551 0.73 -15.81 31.85
C THR A 551 0.54 -16.68 33.09
N THR A 552 0.33 -17.98 32.93
CA THR A 552 -0.02 -18.86 34.06
C THR A 552 1.19 -19.51 34.74
N ALA A 553 2.39 -19.34 34.18
CA ALA A 553 3.65 -19.85 34.70
C ALA A 553 4.79 -18.90 34.35
N ALA A 554 5.87 -18.95 35.13
CA ALA A 554 7.10 -18.24 34.80
C ALA A 554 7.84 -18.96 33.66
N GLN A 555 8.31 -18.21 32.66
CA GLN A 555 9.04 -18.74 31.51
C GLN A 555 10.01 -17.68 30.99
N THR A 556 11.27 -18.05 30.75
CA THR A 556 12.29 -17.10 30.26
C THR A 556 12.15 -16.76 28.78
N ASN A 557 11.56 -17.65 27.99
CA ASN A 557 11.32 -17.44 26.56
C ASN A 557 9.88 -17.85 26.21
N ALA A 558 8.91 -17.21 26.87
CA ALA A 558 7.51 -17.40 26.52
C ALA A 558 7.29 -17.01 25.06
N LYS A 559 6.49 -17.78 24.34
CA LYS A 559 6.06 -17.48 22.97
C LYS A 559 4.56 -17.74 22.87
N ILE A 560 3.81 -16.70 22.55
CA ILE A 560 2.35 -16.75 22.39
C ILE A 560 2.03 -16.19 21.00
N ASN A 561 1.71 -17.08 20.06
CA ASN A 561 1.31 -16.69 18.71
C ASN A 561 -0.21 -16.51 18.67
N ILE A 562 -0.65 -15.42 18.07
CA ILE A 562 -2.04 -15.11 17.76
C ILE A 562 -2.14 -15.12 16.24
N GLY A 563 -2.73 -16.18 15.69
CA GLY A 563 -2.75 -16.45 14.25
C GLY A 563 -4.00 -15.93 13.55
N GLU A 564 -5.02 -15.52 14.31
CA GLU A 564 -6.24 -14.90 13.77
C GLU A 564 -6.92 -14.08 14.87
N ILE A 565 -7.48 -12.93 14.49
CA ILE A 565 -8.51 -12.20 15.22
C ILE A 565 -9.68 -11.99 14.26
N ALA A 566 -10.90 -12.28 14.73
CA ALA A 566 -12.13 -11.99 14.04
C ALA A 566 -13.13 -11.30 14.98
N LEU A 567 -13.80 -10.26 14.47
CA LEU A 567 -14.90 -9.57 15.10
C LEU A 567 -16.00 -9.39 14.05
N GLN A 568 -17.08 -10.16 14.17
CA GLN A 568 -18.10 -10.29 13.12
C GLN A 568 -19.45 -10.74 13.68
N GLY A 569 -20.53 -10.36 13.00
CA GLY A 569 -21.86 -10.98 13.15
C GLY A 569 -22.03 -12.21 12.25
N PHE A 570 -23.11 -12.98 12.47
CA PHE A 570 -23.47 -14.12 11.61
C PHE A 570 -23.75 -13.66 10.17
N SER A 571 -24.42 -12.51 10.02
CA SER A 571 -24.69 -11.94 8.68
C SER A 571 -23.43 -11.47 7.96
N ASP A 572 -22.40 -11.06 8.72
CA ASP A 572 -21.16 -10.50 8.15
C ASP A 572 -20.22 -11.59 7.63
N ALA A 573 -20.25 -12.77 8.24
CA ALA A 573 -19.44 -13.94 7.91
C ALA A 573 -20.15 -14.94 6.98
N GLY A 574 -21.37 -14.64 6.53
CA GLY A 574 -22.28 -15.57 5.87
C GLY A 574 -21.65 -16.44 4.75
N PRO A 575 -22.26 -17.58 4.42
CA PRO A 575 -21.66 -18.55 3.50
C PRO A 575 -21.35 -17.92 2.14
N VAL A 576 -20.22 -18.29 1.56
CA VAL A 576 -19.87 -17.94 0.19
C VAL A 576 -20.35 -19.02 -0.77
N GLY A 577 -20.87 -18.58 -1.91
CA GLY A 577 -21.35 -19.46 -2.97
C GLY A 577 -20.23 -20.20 -3.69
N VAL A 578 -20.60 -21.21 -4.46
CA VAL A 578 -19.68 -21.91 -5.37
C VAL A 578 -19.21 -20.95 -6.45
N VAL A 579 -17.93 -21.02 -6.81
CA VAL A 579 -17.35 -20.24 -7.91
C VAL A 579 -17.92 -20.73 -9.24
N GLN A 580 -18.43 -19.80 -10.05
CA GLN A 580 -19.03 -20.10 -11.35
C GLN A 580 -18.17 -19.57 -12.50
N ASN A 581 -18.38 -20.13 -13.69
CA ASN A 581 -17.75 -19.68 -14.94
C ASN A 581 -16.21 -19.64 -14.88
N VAL A 582 -15.59 -20.63 -14.24
CA VAL A 582 -14.14 -20.81 -14.28
C VAL A 582 -13.72 -21.12 -15.72
N LYS A 583 -12.93 -20.24 -16.33
CA LYS A 583 -12.49 -20.32 -17.73
C LYS A 583 -10.97 -20.25 -17.78
N VAL A 584 -10.37 -21.15 -18.56
CA VAL A 584 -8.97 -21.00 -19.01
C VAL A 584 -9.01 -20.14 -20.27
N THR A 585 -8.50 -18.92 -20.21
CA THR A 585 -8.51 -17.95 -21.32
C THR A 585 -7.30 -18.11 -22.22
N GLU A 586 -6.19 -18.61 -21.66
CA GLU A 586 -4.96 -18.91 -22.39
C GLU A 586 -4.22 -20.05 -21.71
N LYS A 587 -3.50 -20.87 -22.49
CA LYS A 587 -2.60 -21.90 -22.00
C LYS A 587 -1.31 -21.89 -22.82
N VAL A 588 -0.19 -21.99 -22.13
CA VAL A 588 1.14 -22.12 -22.75
C VAL A 588 1.86 -23.28 -22.09
N THR A 589 2.40 -24.21 -22.88
CA THR A 589 3.06 -25.41 -22.35
C THR A 589 4.55 -25.39 -22.70
N PRO A 590 5.39 -24.71 -21.91
CA PRO A 590 6.84 -24.86 -22.04
C PRO A 590 7.25 -26.28 -21.62
N GLU A 591 7.61 -27.10 -22.61
CA GLU A 591 8.04 -28.49 -22.45
C GLU A 591 7.01 -29.40 -21.75
N ARG A 592 7.16 -29.67 -20.45
CA ARG A 592 6.34 -30.64 -19.67
C ARG A 592 5.43 -29.98 -18.63
N LYS A 593 5.54 -28.67 -18.43
CA LYS A 593 4.72 -27.91 -17.47
C LYS A 593 3.85 -26.91 -18.24
N THR A 594 2.63 -26.70 -17.76
CA THR A 594 1.69 -25.78 -18.40
C THR A 594 1.51 -24.55 -17.52
N ASN A 595 1.45 -23.39 -18.15
CA ASN A 595 0.98 -22.16 -17.56
C ASN A 595 -0.42 -21.87 -18.08
N ALA A 596 -1.28 -21.30 -17.24
CA ALA A 596 -2.66 -21.02 -17.61
C ALA A 596 -3.15 -19.69 -17.04
N ARG A 597 -3.81 -18.91 -17.89
CA ARG A 597 -4.58 -17.74 -17.50
C ARG A 597 -6.00 -18.17 -17.19
N ILE A 598 -6.46 -17.90 -15.98
CA ILE A 598 -7.75 -18.38 -15.48
C ILE A 598 -8.56 -17.21 -14.97
N THR A 599 -9.84 -17.16 -15.35
CA THR A 599 -10.80 -16.16 -14.88
C THR A 599 -12.09 -16.82 -14.40
N TRP A 600 -12.85 -16.14 -13.55
CA TRP A 600 -14.16 -16.60 -13.06
C TRP A 600 -15.06 -15.43 -12.67
N ASN A 601 -16.33 -15.73 -12.39
CA ASN A 601 -17.25 -14.73 -11.83
C ASN A 601 -17.07 -14.60 -10.33
N THR A 602 -17.23 -13.38 -9.79
CA THR A 602 -17.29 -13.17 -8.33
C THR A 602 -18.33 -14.09 -7.70
N ALA A 603 -17.93 -14.87 -6.69
CA ALA A 603 -18.86 -15.75 -6.00
C ALA A 603 -19.85 -14.93 -5.14
N ILE A 604 -21.05 -15.49 -4.94
CA ILE A 604 -22.09 -14.87 -4.11
C ILE A 604 -21.62 -14.83 -2.64
N GLY A 605 -21.94 -13.75 -1.93
CA GLY A 605 -21.64 -13.56 -0.51
C GLY A 605 -20.42 -12.67 -0.25
N HIS A 606 -20.00 -12.59 1.01
CA HIS A 606 -18.86 -11.77 1.45
C HIS A 606 -17.53 -12.49 1.23
N VAL A 607 -17.11 -12.61 -0.03
CA VAL A 607 -15.84 -13.23 -0.40
C VAL A 607 -14.67 -12.36 0.06
N ARG A 608 -13.74 -12.97 0.79
CA ARG A 608 -12.48 -12.35 1.22
C ARG A 608 -11.35 -12.64 0.24
N TYR A 609 -11.26 -13.88 -0.25
CA TYR A 609 -10.29 -14.30 -1.26
C TYR A 609 -10.69 -15.64 -1.89
N TYR A 610 -9.92 -16.07 -2.90
CA TYR A 610 -10.05 -17.37 -3.56
C TYR A 610 -8.80 -18.23 -3.34
N GLU A 611 -9.02 -19.52 -3.17
CA GLU A 611 -7.99 -20.55 -3.17
C GLU A 611 -8.00 -21.31 -4.49
N ILE A 612 -6.83 -21.48 -5.09
CA ILE A 612 -6.67 -22.14 -6.37
C ILE A 612 -5.89 -23.43 -6.13
N TYR A 613 -6.48 -24.54 -6.54
CA TYR A 613 -5.91 -25.88 -6.39
C TYR A 613 -5.67 -26.53 -7.75
N GLN A 614 -4.55 -27.23 -7.89
CA GLN A 614 -4.36 -28.23 -8.95
C GLN A 614 -4.61 -29.65 -8.39
N LYS A 615 -4.92 -30.60 -9.28
CA LYS A 615 -4.99 -32.03 -8.92
C LYS A 615 -3.70 -32.74 -9.33
N ASN A 616 -3.06 -33.46 -8.41
CA ASN A 616 -1.86 -34.24 -8.71
C ASN A 616 -2.18 -35.62 -9.32
N SER A 617 -1.15 -36.38 -9.70
CA SER A 617 -1.30 -37.70 -10.34
C SER A 617 -2.02 -38.75 -9.48
N LYS A 618 -2.02 -38.58 -8.15
CA LYS A 618 -2.75 -39.43 -7.19
C LYS A 618 -4.17 -38.95 -6.94
N GLY A 619 -4.58 -37.86 -7.56
CA GLY A 619 -5.89 -37.26 -7.44
C GLY A 619 -6.10 -36.35 -6.24
N ALA A 620 -5.07 -36.05 -5.46
CA ALA A 620 -5.15 -35.12 -4.33
C ALA A 620 -5.10 -33.67 -4.81
N GLN A 621 -5.77 -32.76 -4.08
CA GLN A 621 -5.73 -31.32 -4.34
C GLN A 621 -4.49 -30.70 -3.70
N GLU A 622 -3.76 -29.89 -4.47
CA GLU A 622 -2.59 -29.13 -4.02
C GLU A 622 -2.85 -27.64 -4.24
N LEU A 623 -2.64 -26.83 -3.19
CA LEU A 623 -2.79 -25.38 -3.29
C LEU A 623 -1.66 -24.83 -4.17
N ILE A 624 -2.03 -24.06 -5.20
CA ILE A 624 -1.05 -23.40 -6.09
C ILE A 624 -1.04 -21.88 -5.93
N GLY A 625 -2.04 -21.31 -5.26
CA GLY A 625 -2.06 -19.90 -4.92
C GLY A 625 -3.35 -19.43 -4.27
N THR A 626 -3.31 -18.20 -3.79
CA THR A 626 -4.47 -17.48 -3.26
C THR A 626 -4.49 -16.06 -3.81
N THR A 627 -5.68 -15.52 -4.07
CA THR A 627 -5.82 -14.15 -4.59
C THR A 627 -7.18 -13.58 -4.18
N PRO A 628 -7.29 -12.27 -3.86
CA PRO A 628 -8.60 -11.61 -3.77
C PRO A 628 -9.28 -11.45 -5.15
N SER A 629 -8.51 -11.53 -6.22
CA SER A 629 -8.98 -11.27 -7.58
C SER A 629 -9.83 -12.40 -8.17
N THR A 630 -10.55 -12.10 -9.25
CA THR A 630 -11.29 -13.07 -10.07
C THR A 630 -10.51 -13.55 -11.30
N ALA A 631 -9.21 -13.28 -11.31
CA ALA A 631 -8.25 -13.78 -12.29
C ALA A 631 -7.02 -14.33 -11.56
N PHE A 632 -6.39 -15.37 -12.11
CA PHE A 632 -5.17 -15.98 -11.57
C PHE A 632 -4.30 -16.60 -12.66
N PHE A 633 -3.00 -16.30 -12.63
CA PHE A 633 -2.02 -16.92 -13.51
C PHE A 633 -1.41 -18.13 -12.82
N ALA A 634 -1.81 -19.33 -13.27
CA ALA A 634 -1.28 -20.58 -12.76
C ALA A 634 0.03 -20.91 -13.47
N THR A 635 1.13 -20.99 -12.70
CA THR A 635 2.46 -21.31 -13.22
C THR A 635 2.85 -22.75 -12.89
N ASP A 636 3.51 -23.40 -13.84
CA ASP A 636 4.10 -24.73 -13.66
C ASP A 636 3.11 -25.84 -13.28
N VAL A 637 1.85 -25.76 -13.74
CA VAL A 637 0.85 -26.77 -13.41
C VAL A 637 1.05 -28.05 -14.20
N TYR A 638 0.88 -29.17 -13.52
CA TYR A 638 1.09 -30.49 -14.12
C TYR A 638 -0.14 -30.97 -14.89
N THR A 639 0.12 -31.81 -15.88
CA THR A 639 -0.91 -32.47 -16.66
C THR A 639 -1.12 -33.89 -16.12
N VAL A 640 -2.37 -34.23 -15.79
CA VAL A 640 -2.78 -35.58 -15.36
C VAL A 640 -3.69 -36.17 -16.43
N ASN A 641 -3.29 -37.30 -17.03
CA ASN A 641 -4.00 -37.94 -18.16
C ASN A 641 -4.29 -36.97 -19.32
N GLY A 642 -3.29 -36.17 -19.70
CA GLY A 642 -3.42 -35.19 -20.79
C GLY A 642 -4.26 -33.95 -20.45
N LYS A 643 -4.71 -33.78 -19.20
CA LYS A 643 -5.52 -32.63 -18.77
C LYS A 643 -4.93 -31.92 -17.54
N VAL A 644 -4.97 -30.59 -17.55
CA VAL A 644 -4.80 -29.77 -16.34
C VAL A 644 -6.15 -29.66 -15.66
N GLN A 645 -6.23 -29.93 -14.35
CA GLN A 645 -7.45 -29.79 -13.56
C GLN A 645 -7.25 -28.75 -12.47
N ILE A 646 -7.98 -27.64 -12.56
CA ILE A 646 -7.96 -26.55 -11.59
C ILE A 646 -9.30 -26.47 -10.86
N THR A 647 -9.24 -26.27 -9.55
CA THR A 647 -10.40 -25.97 -8.71
C THR A 647 -10.21 -24.62 -8.06
N VAL A 648 -11.21 -23.74 -8.16
CA VAL A 648 -11.24 -22.45 -7.47
C VAL A 648 -12.28 -22.52 -6.36
N LYS A 649 -11.89 -22.14 -5.14
CA LYS A 649 -12.78 -22.09 -3.97
C LYS A 649 -12.84 -20.67 -3.42
N ALA A 650 -14.04 -20.14 -3.23
CA ALA A 650 -14.22 -18.88 -2.52
C ALA A 650 -14.04 -19.09 -1.01
N VAL A 651 -13.42 -18.12 -0.35
CA VAL A 651 -13.26 -18.08 1.11
C VAL A 651 -13.89 -16.79 1.63
N GLY A 652 -14.83 -16.92 2.56
CA GLY A 652 -15.50 -15.80 3.21
C GLY A 652 -14.72 -15.17 4.36
N TYR A 653 -15.29 -14.11 4.93
CA TYR A 653 -14.87 -13.54 6.20
C TYR A 653 -15.21 -14.47 7.37
#